data_AF-A0A841H0D6-F1
#
_entry.id   AF-A0A841H0D6-F1
#
_cell.length_a   1.000
_cell.length_b   1.000
_cell.length_c   1.000
_cell.angle_alpha   90.00
_cell.angle_beta   90.00
_cell.angle_gamma   90.00
#
_symmetry.space_group_name_H-M   'P 1'
#
loop_
_entity.id
_entity.type
_entity.pdbx_description
1 polymer ?
#
loop_
_entity_poly.entity_id
_entity_poly.type
_entity_poly.pdbx_seq_one_letter_code
_entity_poly.pdbx_strand_id
1 'polypeptide(L)'
;MPLRPPPPTPASRDAAHPEHPDAAAFPPAMRLRLPNGLTVVPQSRTEAEHFYHDIFEKRIYLRHGVTLQPGDCVFDVGGNIGTFALFAGREAPDARIYTFEPAPPVYRRLRANLALNGVRARAFNHGVAEAERTARFTFYPNSSGMSSFYADAREERQVLRLMMDRERDEGLDGMEALLPFADELLDERFRAVEMECRLRPLSAVIREEGVGRIDFLKIDVQKAELEVLRGIDDEHWPLFRQIVIEVHDLDGRLSEVTRLLDERGFDVAVEQDEAVEGSILYNLFAVSRTVPARESDPLRGAAGPSAPGPDAERAAPAPWQLLLLSAPSAEGLDAAAGRLAAHLAEHPALPLSGVAFTLRQAAVHPHRRAVVVRGGEDASALLAGRDPARTADGVAARAEPAPVFLFQGVGEHYPGMGRGLYDAEPVFRAELDRCAELVRGHLGFDLRELLFAADAEAAPESGRVDLRRMLGRVPASPAAERLSRTEAAQPVAFATGYALARLWESRGVRPAALAGHSLGEYTAACVAGVFSLEDALELVALRARAIQALPPGAMLAVSLSPEDAASWTGGGVALAAVNAPELCVLSGTTEGIARVEHALSAAGHAARRLAATHAFHSPLMQPVAEQVGALAARMRLNAPRIPVLSNVSGTWLTAEEAADPAYWARHLVGTVEFARCAAELLARPGVVLVEAGPGGSLGAFVRQQAASQGAAVPPGVASLPHAAEGTPEPAFLLGALGRLWTAGLRLEPAAFPADATSRLVALPDLTAETGTVRSTDFDGETARALAEIWGELLKVNAGPDDDFFLLGGHSLLATRLMARVQDRFGVRMRLRTLFQTRTVAAMARWIDEQAPASPL
;
A
#
# COMPACT_ATOMS: atom_id res chain seq x y z
N MET A 1 -13.75 37.65 51.43
CA MET A 1 -14.24 36.85 50.28
C MET A 1 -13.08 36.61 49.33
N PRO A 2 -12.49 35.41 49.28
CA PRO A 2 -11.42 35.11 48.35
C PRO A 2 -11.96 34.62 47.00
N LEU A 3 -11.32 35.11 45.94
CA LEU A 3 -11.52 34.79 44.54
C LEU A 3 -11.21 33.30 44.26
N ARG A 4 -12.04 32.66 43.43
CA ARG A 4 -11.86 31.27 42.97
C ARG A 4 -10.54 31.11 42.17
N PRO A 5 -9.84 29.98 42.30
CA PRO A 5 -8.64 29.68 41.51
C PRO A 5 -8.99 29.31 40.06
N PRO A 6 -8.04 29.45 39.11
CA PRO A 6 -8.22 29.07 37.71
C PRO A 6 -8.30 27.53 37.53
N PRO A 7 -8.88 27.04 36.41
CA PRO A 7 -8.99 25.61 36.16
C PRO A 7 -7.62 24.96 35.90
N PRO A 8 -7.39 23.71 36.31
CA PRO A 8 -6.11 23.04 36.15
C PRO A 8 -5.88 22.58 34.70
N THR A 9 -4.62 22.62 34.27
CA THR A 9 -4.09 22.03 33.04
C THR A 9 -4.09 20.49 33.11
N PRO A 10 -4.24 19.78 31.97
CA PRO A 10 -4.32 18.32 31.97
C PRO A 10 -2.92 17.70 31.94
N ALA A 11 -2.47 17.18 33.09
CA ALA A 11 -1.49 16.11 33.15
C ALA A 11 -1.94 15.07 34.19
N SER A 12 -1.89 13.80 33.75
CA SER A 12 -2.05 12.53 34.48
C SER A 12 -3.26 12.34 35.40
N ARG A 13 -4.27 11.60 34.90
CA ARG A 13 -5.19 10.81 35.73
C ARG A 13 -5.62 9.52 35.02
N ASP A 14 -4.91 8.43 35.33
CA ASP A 14 -5.56 7.12 35.59
C ASP A 14 -6.48 7.29 36.80
N ALA A 15 -7.64 7.89 36.59
CA ALA A 15 -8.74 7.89 37.55
C ALA A 15 -9.91 7.25 36.84
N ALA A 16 -10.25 6.03 37.29
CA ALA A 16 -11.45 5.31 36.88
C ALA A 16 -12.65 6.25 36.90
N HIS A 17 -13.09 6.67 35.72
CA HIS A 17 -14.47 7.09 35.55
C HIS A 17 -15.34 5.93 36.01
N PRO A 18 -16.39 6.16 36.83
CA PRO A 18 -17.31 5.08 37.14
C PRO A 18 -17.82 4.51 35.81
N GLU A 19 -17.52 3.25 35.54
CA GLU A 19 -17.99 2.58 34.32
C GLU A 19 -19.51 2.73 34.24
N HIS A 20 -20.02 3.09 33.05
CA HIS A 20 -21.45 3.20 32.82
C HIS A 20 -22.12 1.86 33.23
N PRO A 21 -23.28 1.85 33.92
CA PRO A 21 -23.88 0.61 34.45
C PRO A 21 -24.05 -0.50 33.40
N ASP A 22 -24.34 -0.12 32.16
CA ASP A 22 -24.44 -1.06 31.03
C ASP A 22 -23.08 -1.65 30.60
N ALA A 23 -22.00 -0.88 30.69
CA ALA A 23 -20.65 -1.34 30.39
C ALA A 23 -20.08 -2.22 31.52
N ALA A 24 -20.40 -1.87 32.77
CA ALA A 24 -20.02 -2.64 33.96
C ALA A 24 -20.70 -4.03 34.02
N ALA A 25 -21.83 -4.20 33.34
CA ALA A 25 -22.55 -5.47 33.26
C ALA A 25 -21.79 -6.57 32.49
N PHE A 26 -20.75 -6.20 31.72
CA PHE A 26 -19.91 -7.14 30.97
C PHE A 26 -18.44 -7.01 31.38
N PRO A 27 -17.83 -8.07 31.95
CA PRO A 27 -16.45 -8.02 32.42
C PRO A 27 -15.47 -7.83 31.25
N PRO A 28 -14.25 -7.29 31.49
CA PRO A 28 -13.25 -7.06 30.45
C PRO A 28 -12.92 -8.29 29.59
N ALA A 29 -12.98 -9.50 30.15
CA ALA A 29 -12.74 -10.75 29.42
C ALA A 29 -13.79 -11.05 28.31
N MET A 30 -14.97 -10.43 28.39
CA MET A 30 -16.02 -10.53 27.37
C MET A 30 -15.96 -9.38 26.35
N ARG A 31 -14.96 -8.49 26.45
CA ARG A 31 -14.78 -7.35 25.55
C ARG A 31 -13.77 -7.71 24.46
N LEU A 32 -14.06 -7.32 23.23
CA LEU A 32 -13.21 -7.46 22.06
C LEU A 32 -12.79 -6.06 21.59
N ARG A 33 -11.49 -5.86 21.37
CA ARG A 33 -10.97 -4.64 20.76
C ARG A 33 -10.89 -4.81 19.24
N LEU A 34 -11.65 -4.01 18.52
CA LEU A 34 -11.66 -3.99 17.05
C LEU A 34 -10.40 -3.27 16.51
N PRO A 35 -9.99 -3.52 15.25
CA PRO A 35 -8.76 -2.95 14.67
C PRO A 35 -8.70 -1.41 14.69
N ASN A 36 -9.84 -0.74 14.56
CA ASN A 36 -9.95 0.73 14.66
C ASN A 36 -9.89 1.30 16.10
N GLY A 37 -9.65 0.43 17.08
CA GLY A 37 -9.50 0.77 18.49
C GLY A 37 -10.80 0.81 19.31
N LEU A 38 -11.96 0.61 18.69
CA LEU A 38 -13.24 0.50 19.40
C LEU A 38 -13.28 -0.77 20.25
N THR A 39 -13.93 -0.70 21.39
CA THR A 39 -14.13 -1.86 22.28
C THR A 39 -15.59 -2.25 22.28
N VAL A 40 -15.88 -3.49 21.87
CA VAL A 40 -17.24 -4.02 21.80
C VAL A 40 -17.38 -5.27 22.66
N VAL A 41 -18.59 -5.54 23.11
CA VAL A 41 -19.04 -6.78 23.71
C VAL A 41 -19.73 -7.56 22.60
N PRO A 42 -19.03 -8.50 21.94
CA PRO A 42 -19.59 -9.22 20.81
C PRO A 42 -20.58 -10.31 21.28
N GLN A 43 -21.41 -10.78 20.35
CA GLN A 43 -22.16 -12.03 20.54
C GLN A 43 -21.24 -13.23 20.27
N SER A 44 -20.49 -13.18 19.16
CA SER A 44 -19.32 -14.02 18.90
C SER A 44 -18.20 -13.19 18.28
N ARG A 45 -16.94 -13.61 18.46
CA ARG A 45 -15.78 -12.91 17.88
C ARG A 45 -15.89 -12.83 16.35
N THR A 46 -16.16 -13.97 15.69
CA THR A 46 -16.24 -14.08 14.24
C THR A 46 -17.30 -13.15 13.65
N GLU A 47 -18.48 -13.10 14.25
CA GLU A 47 -19.56 -12.22 13.80
C GLU A 47 -19.22 -10.73 13.98
N ALA A 48 -18.56 -10.37 15.08
CA ALA A 48 -18.12 -9.00 15.30
C ALA A 48 -16.98 -8.57 14.34
N GLU A 49 -16.08 -9.50 13.99
CA GLU A 49 -15.04 -9.28 12.98
C GLU A 49 -15.66 -9.13 11.58
N HIS A 50 -16.67 -9.92 11.24
CA HIS A 50 -17.41 -9.82 9.97
C HIS A 50 -18.18 -8.49 9.86
N PHE A 51 -18.97 -8.12 10.88
CA PHE A 51 -19.64 -6.82 10.90
C PHE A 51 -18.66 -5.65 10.87
N TYR A 52 -17.50 -5.78 11.51
CA TYR A 52 -16.45 -4.76 11.43
C TYR A 52 -15.93 -4.61 9.99
N HIS A 53 -15.58 -5.72 9.34
CA HIS A 53 -15.11 -5.73 7.97
C HIS A 53 -16.14 -5.10 7.01
N ASP A 54 -17.41 -5.52 7.09
CA ASP A 54 -18.44 -5.02 6.16
C ASP A 54 -18.81 -3.55 6.41
N ILE A 55 -18.95 -3.15 7.67
CA ILE A 55 -19.41 -1.80 8.03
C ILE A 55 -18.26 -0.78 7.99
N PHE A 56 -17.10 -1.10 8.57
CA PHE A 56 -15.97 -0.15 8.67
C PHE A 56 -15.01 -0.22 7.48
N GLU A 57 -14.71 -1.40 6.93
CA GLU A 57 -13.71 -1.55 5.87
C GLU A 57 -14.35 -1.46 4.47
N LYS A 58 -15.34 -2.30 4.18
CA LYS A 58 -16.09 -2.27 2.91
C LYS A 58 -17.09 -1.11 2.79
N ARG A 59 -17.46 -0.51 3.94
CA ARG A 59 -18.42 0.62 4.03
C ARG A 59 -19.70 0.35 3.25
N ILE A 60 -20.27 -0.86 3.39
CA ILE A 60 -21.37 -1.34 2.53
C ILE A 60 -22.59 -0.40 2.49
N TYR A 61 -22.88 0.33 3.58
CA TYR A 61 -24.02 1.25 3.64
C TYR A 61 -23.76 2.64 3.03
N LEU A 62 -22.54 2.96 2.58
CA LEU A 62 -22.17 4.27 2.02
C LEU A 62 -21.83 4.18 0.53
N ARG A 63 -22.73 3.58 -0.24
CA ARG A 63 -22.62 3.41 -1.71
C ARG A 63 -23.73 4.19 -2.43
N HIS A 64 -23.62 4.27 -3.76
CA HIS A 64 -24.65 4.88 -4.63
C HIS A 64 -25.13 6.28 -4.22
N GLY A 65 -24.22 7.13 -3.73
CA GLY A 65 -24.53 8.52 -3.36
C GLY A 65 -25.06 8.71 -1.94
N VAL A 66 -25.20 7.63 -1.16
CA VAL A 66 -25.52 7.69 0.26
C VAL A 66 -24.29 8.12 1.05
N THR A 67 -24.42 9.12 1.93
CA THR A 67 -23.30 9.71 2.68
C THR A 67 -23.67 10.02 4.13
N LEU A 68 -22.71 10.00 5.04
CA LEU A 68 -22.87 10.51 6.41
C LEU A 68 -22.14 11.85 6.55
N GLN A 69 -22.79 12.83 7.17
CA GLN A 69 -22.28 14.19 7.38
C GLN A 69 -22.36 14.57 8.86
N PRO A 70 -21.48 15.47 9.34
CA PRO A 70 -21.55 15.97 10.72
C PRO A 70 -22.93 16.51 11.07
N GLY A 71 -23.45 16.12 12.24
CA GLY A 71 -24.76 16.53 12.73
C GLY A 71 -25.97 15.83 12.10
N ASP A 72 -25.75 14.82 11.24
CA ASP A 72 -26.81 14.03 10.63
C ASP A 72 -27.72 13.38 11.68
N CYS A 73 -29.01 13.31 11.38
CA CYS A 73 -29.98 12.51 12.14
C CYS A 73 -30.07 11.11 11.55
N VAL A 74 -29.57 10.11 12.27
CA VAL A 74 -29.43 8.71 11.80
C VAL A 74 -30.42 7.81 12.52
N PHE A 75 -31.17 7.02 11.75
CA PHE A 75 -32.02 5.95 12.24
C PHE A 75 -31.43 4.60 11.80
N ASP A 76 -31.22 3.71 12.76
CA ASP A 76 -30.57 2.40 12.61
C ASP A 76 -31.56 1.30 13.04
N VAL A 77 -32.36 0.81 12.10
CA VAL A 77 -33.38 -0.21 12.35
C VAL A 77 -32.77 -1.59 12.12
N GLY A 78 -32.78 -2.41 13.18
CA GLY A 78 -32.00 -3.64 13.25
C GLY A 78 -30.54 -3.36 13.63
N GLY A 79 -30.37 -2.66 14.74
CA GLY A 79 -29.06 -2.19 15.20
C GLY A 79 -28.13 -3.31 15.67
N ASN A 80 -28.65 -4.52 15.93
CA ASN A 80 -27.90 -5.66 16.44
C ASN A 80 -27.04 -5.25 17.65
N ILE A 81 -25.75 -5.60 17.73
CA ILE A 81 -24.85 -5.17 18.81
C ILE A 81 -24.40 -3.70 18.71
N GLY A 82 -24.97 -2.91 17.78
CA GLY A 82 -24.73 -1.48 17.62
C GLY A 82 -23.54 -1.12 16.72
N THR A 83 -23.00 -2.05 15.93
CA THR A 83 -21.80 -1.81 15.11
C THR A 83 -21.99 -0.65 14.12
N PHE A 84 -23.15 -0.56 13.46
CA PHE A 84 -23.46 0.57 12.58
C PHE A 84 -23.64 1.89 13.35
N ALA A 85 -24.31 1.88 14.50
CA ALA A 85 -24.40 3.07 15.34
C ALA A 85 -23.01 3.58 15.80
N LEU A 86 -22.06 2.69 16.09
CA LEU A 86 -20.66 3.06 16.37
C LEU A 86 -19.96 3.66 15.15
N PHE A 87 -20.19 3.06 13.98
CA PHE A 87 -19.67 3.58 12.71
C PHE A 87 -20.22 4.99 12.42
N ALA A 88 -21.54 5.16 12.49
CA ALA A 88 -22.20 6.44 12.27
C ALA A 88 -21.73 7.52 13.26
N GLY A 89 -21.57 7.18 14.54
CA GLY A 89 -21.06 8.12 15.55
C GLY A 89 -19.61 8.56 15.33
N ARG A 90 -18.82 7.77 14.58
CA ARG A 90 -17.44 8.10 14.24
C ARG A 90 -17.34 8.89 12.93
N GLU A 91 -18.13 8.50 11.93
CA GLU A 91 -18.12 9.14 10.59
C GLU A 91 -18.86 10.48 10.57
N ALA A 92 -19.87 10.64 11.43
CA ALA A 92 -20.64 11.87 11.59
C ALA A 92 -20.51 12.43 13.01
N PRO A 93 -19.51 13.29 13.27
CA PRO A 93 -19.41 14.01 14.54
C PRO A 93 -20.73 14.73 14.87
N ASP A 94 -21.13 14.68 16.13
CA ASP A 94 -22.38 15.27 16.65
C ASP A 94 -23.67 14.73 16.01
N ALA A 95 -23.62 13.57 15.34
CA ALA A 95 -24.82 12.89 14.84
C ALA A 95 -25.82 12.57 15.97
N ARG A 96 -27.11 12.67 15.65
CA ARG A 96 -28.19 12.22 16.53
C ARG A 96 -28.63 10.85 16.06
N ILE A 97 -28.30 9.82 16.83
CA ILE A 97 -28.49 8.42 16.42
C ILE A 97 -29.65 7.80 17.21
N TYR A 98 -30.59 7.19 16.51
CA TYR A 98 -31.70 6.40 17.05
C TYR A 98 -31.55 4.96 16.54
N THR A 99 -31.40 3.98 17.43
CA THR A 99 -31.13 2.58 17.05
C THR A 99 -32.12 1.62 17.70
N PHE A 100 -32.55 0.61 16.95
CA PHE A 100 -33.66 -0.29 17.31
C PHE A 100 -33.21 -1.74 17.26
N GLU A 101 -33.31 -2.44 18.39
CA GLU A 101 -32.96 -3.86 18.50
C GLU A 101 -34.04 -4.58 19.33
N PRO A 102 -34.86 -5.46 18.73
CA PRO A 102 -35.96 -6.13 19.43
C PRO A 102 -35.52 -7.21 20.43
N ALA A 103 -34.36 -7.86 20.23
CA ALA A 103 -33.94 -8.99 21.05
C ALA A 103 -33.28 -8.51 22.35
N PRO A 104 -33.86 -8.77 23.53
CA PRO A 104 -33.29 -8.28 24.80
C PRO A 104 -31.84 -8.71 25.10
N PRO A 105 -31.35 -9.90 24.71
CA PRO A 105 -29.95 -10.26 24.85
C PRO A 105 -29.01 -9.36 24.04
N VAL A 106 -29.37 -9.05 22.80
CA VAL A 106 -28.57 -8.25 21.85
C VAL A 106 -28.66 -6.77 22.21
N TYR A 107 -29.85 -6.28 22.55
CA TYR A 107 -30.08 -4.91 23.02
C TYR A 107 -29.19 -4.51 24.21
N ARG A 108 -28.97 -5.44 25.16
CA ARG A 108 -28.05 -5.19 26.28
C ARG A 108 -26.61 -4.98 25.83
N ARG A 109 -26.15 -5.72 24.81
CA ARG A 109 -24.82 -5.56 24.23
C ARG A 109 -24.70 -4.26 23.45
N LEU A 110 -25.71 -3.92 22.66
CA LEU A 110 -25.81 -2.64 21.97
C LEU A 110 -25.60 -1.49 22.95
N ARG A 111 -26.35 -1.46 24.06
CA ARG A 111 -26.20 -0.41 25.08
C ARG A 111 -24.82 -0.36 25.70
N ALA A 112 -24.26 -1.52 26.04
CA ALA A 112 -22.90 -1.62 26.56
C ALA A 112 -21.88 -1.06 25.55
N ASN A 113 -22.04 -1.37 24.26
CA ASN A 113 -21.13 -0.95 23.19
C ASN A 113 -21.21 0.55 22.93
N LEU A 114 -22.40 1.14 22.91
CA LEU A 114 -22.57 2.59 22.83
C LEU A 114 -21.87 3.28 24.01
N ALA A 115 -22.06 2.77 25.23
CA ALA A 115 -21.47 3.33 26.44
C ALA A 115 -19.94 3.20 26.48
N LEU A 116 -19.40 2.04 26.10
CA LEU A 116 -17.96 1.77 26.06
C LEU A 116 -17.21 2.70 25.11
N ASN A 117 -17.86 3.17 24.04
CA ASN A 117 -17.25 3.98 23.01
C ASN A 117 -17.72 5.45 23.03
N GLY A 118 -18.48 5.86 24.04
CA GLY A 118 -18.92 7.25 24.21
C GLY A 118 -19.85 7.76 23.09
N VAL A 119 -20.55 6.87 22.39
CA VAL A 119 -21.46 7.25 21.29
C VAL A 119 -22.81 7.69 21.87
N ARG A 120 -23.21 8.93 21.58
CA ARG A 120 -24.50 9.49 22.01
C ARG A 120 -25.60 8.98 21.08
N ALA A 121 -26.27 7.90 21.47
CA ALA A 121 -27.42 7.36 20.74
C ALA A 121 -28.59 7.03 21.67
N ARG A 122 -29.82 7.11 21.15
CA ARG A 122 -31.04 6.66 21.81
C ARG A 122 -31.39 5.25 21.31
N ALA A 123 -31.31 4.27 22.21
CA ALA A 123 -31.52 2.86 21.89
C ALA A 123 -32.89 2.35 22.37
N PHE A 124 -33.63 1.68 21.49
CA PHE A 124 -34.97 1.14 21.76
C PHE A 124 -34.97 -0.39 21.76
N ASN A 125 -35.55 -1.01 22.80
CA ASN A 125 -35.74 -2.46 22.91
C ASN A 125 -37.10 -2.88 22.33
N HIS A 126 -37.32 -2.57 21.06
CA HIS A 126 -38.47 -3.00 20.28
C HIS A 126 -38.11 -2.95 18.80
N GLY A 127 -38.75 -3.77 18.00
CA GLY A 127 -38.62 -3.70 16.54
C GLY A 127 -39.54 -2.62 15.96
N VAL A 128 -39.45 -2.46 14.65
CA VAL A 128 -40.27 -1.50 13.90
C VAL A 128 -41.16 -2.28 12.92
N ALA A 129 -42.44 -1.92 12.82
CA ALA A 129 -43.41 -2.59 11.96
C ALA A 129 -44.56 -1.65 11.57
N GLU A 130 -45.52 -2.13 10.78
CA GLU A 130 -46.67 -1.33 10.30
C GLU A 130 -47.58 -0.86 11.43
N ALA A 131 -47.80 -1.72 12.43
CA ALA A 131 -48.70 -1.46 13.56
C ALA A 131 -48.09 -1.89 14.88
N GLU A 132 -48.59 -1.31 15.97
CA GLU A 132 -48.15 -1.68 17.31
C GLU A 132 -48.70 -3.06 17.70
N ARG A 133 -47.80 -4.01 17.99
CA ARG A 133 -48.14 -5.39 18.37
C ARG A 133 -47.00 -6.06 19.13
N THR A 134 -47.30 -7.20 19.73
CA THR A 134 -46.29 -8.17 20.16
C THR A 134 -46.20 -9.29 19.13
N ALA A 135 -45.00 -9.71 18.80
CA ALA A 135 -44.76 -10.80 17.85
C ALA A 135 -43.68 -11.74 18.39
N ARG A 136 -43.73 -13.00 17.93
CA ARG A 136 -42.67 -13.99 18.22
C ARG A 136 -41.47 -13.71 17.32
N PHE A 137 -40.30 -13.72 17.93
CA PHE A 137 -39.01 -13.49 17.31
C PHE A 137 -38.13 -14.72 17.53
N THR A 138 -37.60 -15.26 16.44
CA THR A 138 -36.67 -16.39 16.46
C THR A 138 -35.25 -15.84 16.55
N PHE A 139 -34.61 -16.01 17.71
CA PHE A 139 -33.23 -15.57 17.95
C PHE A 139 -32.25 -16.72 17.80
N TYR A 140 -31.20 -16.52 17.01
CA TYR A 140 -30.10 -17.47 16.87
C TYR A 140 -28.85 -16.97 17.62
N PRO A 141 -28.54 -17.48 18.83
CA PRO A 141 -27.44 -16.95 19.64
C PRO A 141 -26.05 -17.07 18.99
N ASN A 142 -25.88 -18.03 18.06
CA ASN A 142 -24.62 -18.29 17.35
C ASN A 142 -24.58 -17.62 15.97
N SER A 143 -25.65 -16.93 15.55
CA SER A 143 -25.74 -16.24 14.26
C SER A 143 -26.77 -15.11 14.36
N SER A 144 -26.52 -14.16 15.28
CA SER A 144 -27.51 -13.17 15.68
C SER A 144 -28.01 -12.29 14.52
N GLY A 145 -27.16 -12.01 13.54
CA GLY A 145 -27.52 -11.29 12.31
C GLY A 145 -28.61 -11.96 11.45
N MET A 146 -28.88 -13.25 11.63
CA MET A 146 -29.92 -13.99 10.90
C MET A 146 -31.25 -14.08 11.68
N SER A 147 -31.34 -13.47 12.86
CA SER A 147 -32.53 -13.57 13.72
C SER A 147 -33.70 -12.77 13.15
N SER A 148 -34.90 -13.33 13.14
CA SER A 148 -36.03 -12.76 12.39
C SER A 148 -37.40 -13.03 13.05
N PHE A 149 -38.39 -12.18 12.72
CA PHE A 149 -39.82 -12.42 12.95
C PHE A 149 -40.44 -13.40 11.94
N TYR A 150 -39.71 -13.74 10.88
CA TYR A 150 -40.12 -14.59 9.76
C TYR A 150 -39.05 -15.65 9.42
N ALA A 151 -38.42 -16.22 10.45
CA ALA A 151 -37.33 -17.16 10.28
C ALA A 151 -37.74 -18.39 9.43
N ASP A 152 -36.87 -18.78 8.50
CA ASP A 152 -37.00 -20.03 7.74
C ASP A 152 -35.65 -20.74 7.74
N ALA A 153 -35.53 -21.74 8.62
CA ALA A 153 -34.29 -22.48 8.81
C ALA A 153 -33.81 -23.24 7.56
N ARG A 154 -34.68 -23.54 6.59
CA ARG A 154 -34.27 -24.23 5.35
C ARG A 154 -33.62 -23.24 4.38
N GLU A 155 -34.23 -22.07 4.20
CA GLU A 155 -33.69 -21.01 3.35
C GLU A 155 -32.38 -20.46 3.91
N GLU A 156 -32.33 -20.19 5.22
CA GLU A 156 -31.13 -19.64 5.87
C GLU A 156 -29.94 -20.59 5.77
N ARG A 157 -30.18 -21.92 5.86
CA ARG A 157 -29.15 -22.94 5.60
C ARG A 157 -28.69 -22.97 4.16
N GLN A 158 -29.57 -22.72 3.20
CA GLN A 158 -29.23 -22.71 1.78
C GLN A 158 -28.30 -21.54 1.43
N VAL A 159 -28.58 -20.34 1.94
CA VAL A 159 -27.71 -19.16 1.75
C VAL A 159 -26.33 -19.39 2.36
N LEU A 160 -26.28 -19.95 3.56
CA LEU A 160 -25.01 -20.24 4.23
C LEU A 160 -24.20 -21.35 3.56
N ARG A 161 -24.86 -22.38 3.02
CA ARG A 161 -24.18 -23.40 2.19
C ARG A 161 -23.58 -22.80 0.93
N LEU A 162 -24.29 -21.89 0.25
CA LEU A 162 -23.77 -21.21 -0.94
C LEU A 162 -22.54 -20.35 -0.63
N MET A 163 -22.52 -19.68 0.52
CA MET A 163 -21.33 -18.96 1.00
C MET A 163 -20.16 -19.92 1.27
N MET A 164 -20.40 -21.04 1.97
CA MET A 164 -19.37 -22.04 2.27
C MET A 164 -18.82 -22.73 1.01
N ASP A 165 -19.67 -22.99 0.00
CA ASP A 165 -19.26 -23.58 -1.28
C ASP A 165 -18.39 -22.62 -2.10
N ARG A 166 -18.63 -21.31 -2.04
CA ARG A 166 -17.75 -20.30 -2.67
C ARG A 166 -16.39 -20.18 -1.98
N GLU A 167 -16.37 -20.15 -0.66
CA GLU A 167 -15.11 -20.13 0.11
C GLU A 167 -14.24 -21.38 -0.14
N ARG A 168 -14.86 -22.51 -0.53
CA ARG A 168 -14.15 -23.71 -1.02
C ARG A 168 -13.49 -23.48 -2.38
N ASP A 169 -14.23 -22.90 -3.33
CA ASP A 169 -13.75 -22.70 -4.69
C ASP A 169 -12.62 -21.63 -4.76
N GLU A 170 -12.48 -20.82 -3.71
CA GLU A 170 -11.40 -19.84 -3.50
C GLU A 170 -10.13 -20.40 -2.79
N GLY A 171 -10.14 -21.67 -2.37
CA GLY A 171 -8.93 -22.39 -1.95
C GLY A 171 -8.44 -22.15 -0.51
N LEU A 172 -9.35 -21.93 0.45
CA LEU A 172 -9.01 -21.88 1.88
C LEU A 172 -8.65 -23.29 2.42
N ASP A 173 -7.39 -23.48 2.81
CA ASP A 173 -6.89 -24.72 3.41
C ASP A 173 -7.68 -25.12 4.68
N GLY A 174 -8.24 -26.34 4.69
CA GLY A 174 -8.92 -26.94 5.86
C GLY A 174 -10.44 -27.11 5.73
N MET A 175 -11.08 -26.53 4.72
CA MET A 175 -12.54 -26.66 4.49
C MET A 175 -12.95 -28.09 4.09
N GLU A 176 -12.07 -28.79 3.37
CA GLU A 176 -12.29 -30.16 2.87
C GLU A 176 -12.47 -31.19 4.01
N ALA A 177 -11.86 -30.94 5.17
CA ALA A 177 -11.96 -31.78 6.35
C ALA A 177 -13.25 -31.55 7.17
N LEU A 178 -13.92 -30.40 6.99
CA LEU A 178 -15.13 -30.02 7.73
C LEU A 178 -16.43 -30.34 6.98
N LEU A 179 -16.36 -30.56 5.67
CA LEU A 179 -17.49 -30.91 4.80
C LEU A 179 -18.35 -32.09 5.29
N PRO A 180 -17.78 -33.20 5.83
CA PRO A 180 -18.57 -34.30 6.39
C PRO A 180 -19.43 -33.90 7.60
N PHE A 181 -19.09 -32.79 8.26
CA PHE A 181 -19.76 -32.27 9.46
C PHE A 181 -20.57 -30.99 9.18
N ALA A 182 -20.69 -30.57 7.91
CA ALA A 182 -21.36 -29.31 7.55
C ALA A 182 -22.81 -29.24 8.07
N ASP A 183 -23.54 -30.35 8.05
CA ASP A 183 -24.91 -30.41 8.56
C ASP A 183 -24.98 -30.29 10.08
N GLU A 184 -24.07 -30.93 10.82
CA GLU A 184 -23.98 -30.82 12.28
C GLU A 184 -23.55 -29.40 12.70
N LEU A 185 -22.61 -28.77 11.97
CA LEU A 185 -22.18 -27.40 12.19
C LEU A 185 -23.31 -26.39 11.93
N LEU A 186 -24.12 -26.61 10.90
CA LEU A 186 -25.30 -25.80 10.62
C LEU A 186 -26.38 -26.02 11.68
N ASP A 187 -26.59 -27.25 12.17
CA ASP A 187 -27.53 -27.53 13.26
C ASP A 187 -27.15 -26.80 14.57
N GLU A 188 -25.87 -26.81 14.94
CA GLU A 188 -25.34 -26.06 16.09
C GLU A 188 -25.45 -24.53 15.90
N ARG A 189 -25.20 -24.03 14.68
CA ARG A 189 -25.28 -22.60 14.35
C ARG A 189 -26.72 -22.06 14.39
N PHE A 190 -27.70 -22.87 13.98
CA PHE A 190 -29.13 -22.51 13.91
C PHE A 190 -29.94 -22.92 15.14
N ARG A 191 -29.30 -23.03 16.31
CA ARG A 191 -30.01 -23.27 17.56
C ARG A 191 -30.90 -22.07 17.91
N ALA A 192 -32.21 -22.20 17.66
CA ALA A 192 -33.18 -21.15 17.89
C ALA A 192 -33.58 -20.98 19.37
N VAL A 193 -33.82 -19.74 19.78
CA VAL A 193 -34.50 -19.35 21.02
C VAL A 193 -35.66 -18.44 20.64
N GLU A 194 -36.88 -18.89 20.94
CA GLU A 194 -38.09 -18.11 20.71
C GLU A 194 -38.28 -17.08 21.84
N MET A 195 -38.60 -15.84 21.47
CA MET A 195 -38.92 -14.76 22.41
C MET A 195 -40.05 -13.88 21.91
N GLU A 196 -40.77 -13.22 22.84
CA GLU A 196 -41.78 -12.22 22.47
C GLU A 196 -41.17 -10.82 22.49
N CYS A 197 -41.28 -10.13 21.36
CA CYS A 197 -40.76 -8.78 21.16
C CYS A 197 -41.88 -7.81 20.80
N ARG A 198 -41.78 -6.57 21.28
CA ARG A 198 -42.71 -5.49 20.90
C ARG A 198 -42.29 -4.93 19.54
N LEU A 199 -43.28 -4.58 18.73
CA LEU A 199 -43.15 -3.91 17.45
C LEU A 199 -43.94 -2.60 17.49
N ARG A 200 -43.42 -1.54 16.88
CA ARG A 200 -44.07 -0.22 16.83
C ARG A 200 -43.88 0.46 15.46
N PRO A 201 -44.81 1.31 15.01
CA PRO A 201 -44.60 2.14 13.81
C PRO A 201 -43.43 3.10 13.96
N LEU A 202 -42.62 3.27 12.90
CA LEU A 202 -41.51 4.22 12.89
C LEU A 202 -42.01 5.65 13.14
N SER A 203 -43.17 5.97 12.57
CA SER A 203 -43.83 7.27 12.73
C SER A 203 -44.26 7.59 14.16
N ALA A 204 -44.57 6.58 14.96
CA ALA A 204 -44.85 6.79 16.39
C ALA A 204 -43.59 7.30 17.11
N VAL A 205 -42.44 6.72 16.80
CA VAL A 205 -41.14 7.14 17.36
C VAL A 205 -40.77 8.54 16.85
N ILE A 206 -40.94 8.82 15.56
CA ILE A 206 -40.67 10.15 14.98
C ILE A 206 -41.44 11.25 15.72
N ARG A 207 -42.73 11.02 16.01
CA ARG A 207 -43.59 11.94 16.77
C ARG A 207 -43.17 12.08 18.24
N GLU A 208 -42.91 10.97 18.92
CA GLU A 208 -42.50 10.95 20.33
C GLU A 208 -41.15 11.65 20.56
N GLU A 209 -40.22 11.49 19.62
CA GLU A 209 -38.89 12.08 19.64
C GLU A 209 -38.84 13.51 19.08
N GLY A 210 -39.91 13.97 18.43
CA GLY A 210 -39.97 15.29 17.78
C GLY A 210 -38.94 15.44 16.66
N VAL A 211 -38.72 14.40 15.86
CA VAL A 211 -37.70 14.41 14.80
C VAL A 211 -38.24 15.10 13.55
N GLY A 212 -37.74 16.30 13.27
CA GLY A 212 -38.13 17.09 12.10
C GLY A 212 -37.33 16.84 10.83
N ARG A 213 -36.36 15.91 10.84
CA ARG A 213 -35.54 15.53 9.68
C ARG A 213 -34.73 14.26 9.98
N ILE A 214 -34.66 13.36 9.01
CA ILE A 214 -33.89 12.11 9.08
C ILE A 214 -32.93 12.09 7.89
N ASP A 215 -31.64 12.25 8.19
CA ASP A 215 -30.60 12.38 7.17
C ASP A 215 -30.12 11.02 6.67
N PHE A 216 -30.34 9.94 7.43
CA PHE A 216 -29.98 8.57 7.08
C PHE A 216 -30.93 7.58 7.77
N LEU A 217 -31.55 6.67 7.02
CA LEU A 217 -32.27 5.51 7.57
C LEU A 217 -31.62 4.20 7.09
N LYS A 218 -31.09 3.39 8.00
CA LYS A 218 -30.65 2.01 7.74
C LYS A 218 -31.77 1.05 8.16
N ILE A 219 -32.09 0.09 7.30
CA ILE A 219 -33.03 -1.01 7.57
C ILE A 219 -32.33 -2.32 7.23
N ASP A 220 -32.07 -3.15 8.24
CA ASP A 220 -31.74 -4.56 8.02
C ASP A 220 -32.37 -5.33 9.18
N VAL A 221 -33.49 -5.98 8.87
CA VAL A 221 -34.44 -6.56 9.84
C VAL A 221 -34.88 -7.96 9.43
N GLN A 222 -34.10 -8.59 8.54
CA GLN A 222 -34.26 -9.98 8.11
C GLN A 222 -35.71 -10.34 7.73
N LYS A 223 -36.12 -10.01 6.49
CA LYS A 223 -37.44 -10.30 5.87
C LYS A 223 -38.61 -9.41 6.32
N ALA A 224 -38.41 -8.46 7.22
CA ALA A 224 -39.44 -7.56 7.74
C ALA A 224 -39.37 -6.13 7.14
N GLU A 225 -38.60 -5.92 6.07
CA GLU A 225 -38.25 -4.58 5.56
C GLU A 225 -39.50 -3.78 5.16
N LEU A 226 -40.45 -4.45 4.51
CA LEU A 226 -41.68 -3.83 4.03
C LEU A 226 -42.60 -3.38 5.17
N GLU A 227 -42.63 -4.10 6.29
CA GLU A 227 -43.37 -3.66 7.48
C GLU A 227 -42.77 -2.40 8.09
N VAL A 228 -41.44 -2.26 8.05
CA VAL A 228 -40.77 -1.03 8.52
C VAL A 228 -41.21 0.15 7.66
N LEU A 229 -41.20 0.01 6.33
CA LEU A 229 -41.61 1.08 5.41
C LEU A 229 -43.10 1.40 5.53
N ARG A 230 -43.97 0.40 5.71
CA ARG A 230 -45.41 0.59 5.93
C ARG A 230 -45.73 1.23 7.30
N GLY A 231 -44.80 1.18 8.26
CA GLY A 231 -44.87 1.94 9.51
C GLY A 231 -44.53 3.43 9.39
N ILE A 232 -44.25 3.92 8.18
CA ILE A 232 -44.00 5.33 7.86
C ILE A 232 -45.27 5.96 7.28
N ASP A 233 -45.89 6.86 8.04
CA ASP A 233 -47.06 7.61 7.65
C ASP A 233 -46.72 8.57 6.50
N ASP A 234 -47.68 8.85 5.62
CA ASP A 234 -47.52 9.71 4.44
C ASP A 234 -46.86 11.06 4.75
N GLU A 235 -47.19 11.65 5.90
CA GLU A 235 -46.67 12.94 6.36
C GLU A 235 -45.16 12.95 6.67
N HIS A 236 -44.56 11.80 6.96
CA HIS A 236 -43.16 11.69 7.37
C HIS A 236 -42.19 11.37 6.23
N TRP A 237 -42.67 10.90 5.08
CA TRP A 237 -41.81 10.61 3.92
C TRP A 237 -40.91 11.79 3.48
N PRO A 238 -41.40 13.06 3.50
CA PRO A 238 -40.55 14.22 3.18
C PRO A 238 -39.43 14.49 4.19
N LEU A 239 -39.39 13.81 5.34
CA LEU A 239 -38.33 13.99 6.34
C LEU A 239 -37.04 13.24 5.99
N PHE A 240 -37.12 12.22 5.14
CA PHE A 240 -36.01 11.32 4.85
C PHE A 240 -35.16 11.83 3.69
N ARG A 241 -33.87 12.04 3.92
CA ARG A 241 -32.90 12.36 2.87
C ARG A 241 -32.46 11.12 2.10
N GLN A 242 -32.15 10.05 2.80
CA GLN A 242 -31.65 8.82 2.18
C GLN A 242 -32.00 7.60 3.04
N ILE A 243 -32.18 6.46 2.38
CA ILE A 243 -32.58 5.19 2.98
C ILE A 243 -31.69 4.09 2.39
N VAL A 244 -31.17 3.21 3.24
CA VAL A 244 -30.43 2.00 2.85
C VAL A 244 -31.10 0.80 3.46
N ILE A 245 -31.37 -0.22 2.64
CA ILE A 245 -32.14 -1.39 3.03
C ILE A 245 -31.43 -2.66 2.56
N GLU A 246 -31.19 -3.61 3.46
CA GLU A 246 -30.90 -5.00 3.05
C GLU A 246 -32.23 -5.72 2.83
N VAL A 247 -32.57 -5.95 1.57
CA VAL A 247 -33.85 -6.53 1.14
C VAL A 247 -33.70 -8.01 0.89
N HIS A 248 -34.58 -8.79 1.50
CA HIS A 248 -34.76 -10.21 1.20
C HIS A 248 -35.86 -10.36 0.14
N ASP A 249 -35.50 -10.68 -1.10
CA ASP A 249 -36.44 -10.81 -2.23
C ASP A 249 -37.22 -12.13 -2.19
N LEU A 250 -38.21 -12.19 -1.30
CA LEU A 250 -39.22 -13.25 -1.27
C LEU A 250 -40.49 -12.72 -1.93
N ASP A 251 -41.05 -13.50 -2.86
CA ASP A 251 -42.30 -13.19 -3.56
C ASP A 251 -42.31 -11.81 -4.27
N GLY A 252 -41.15 -11.36 -4.77
CA GLY A 252 -41.01 -10.09 -5.49
C GLY A 252 -40.94 -8.85 -4.61
N ARG A 253 -40.63 -9.01 -3.31
CA ARG A 253 -40.49 -7.92 -2.33
C ARG A 253 -39.51 -6.84 -2.78
N LEU A 254 -38.41 -7.19 -3.45
CA LEU A 254 -37.45 -6.20 -3.97
C LEU A 254 -38.12 -5.22 -4.93
N SER A 255 -38.96 -5.74 -5.84
CA SER A 255 -39.71 -4.93 -6.79
C SER A 255 -40.75 -4.05 -6.08
N GLU A 256 -41.40 -4.57 -5.04
CA GLU A 256 -42.35 -3.79 -4.23
C GLU A 256 -41.69 -2.64 -3.47
N VAL A 257 -40.56 -2.90 -2.80
CA VAL A 257 -39.79 -1.89 -2.06
C VAL A 257 -39.25 -0.82 -3.01
N THR A 258 -38.67 -1.23 -4.15
CA THR A 258 -38.14 -0.31 -5.17
C THR A 258 -39.23 0.63 -5.68
N ARG A 259 -40.39 0.08 -6.03
CA ARG A 259 -41.54 0.85 -6.52
C ARG A 259 -42.06 1.81 -5.45
N LEU A 260 -42.19 1.36 -4.20
CA LEU A 260 -42.64 2.20 -3.10
C LEU A 260 -41.71 3.41 -2.93
N LEU A 261 -40.39 3.20 -2.91
CA LEU A 261 -39.44 4.30 -2.72
C LEU A 261 -39.40 5.26 -3.92
N ASP A 262 -39.52 4.75 -5.15
CA ASP A 262 -39.64 5.59 -6.34
C ASP A 262 -40.91 6.47 -6.32
N GLU A 263 -42.07 5.88 -5.97
CA GLU A 263 -43.34 6.59 -5.78
C GLU A 263 -43.25 7.67 -4.68
N ARG A 264 -42.37 7.49 -3.69
CA ARG A 264 -42.08 8.45 -2.62
C ARG A 264 -41.02 9.49 -2.98
N GLY A 265 -40.52 9.48 -4.22
CA GLY A 265 -39.61 10.51 -4.74
C GLY A 265 -38.13 10.28 -4.43
N PHE A 266 -37.71 9.02 -4.32
CA PHE A 266 -36.31 8.64 -4.19
C PHE A 266 -35.75 8.10 -5.50
N ASP A 267 -34.49 8.40 -5.79
CA ASP A 267 -33.71 7.69 -6.79
C ASP A 267 -33.14 6.43 -6.15
N VAL A 268 -33.49 5.28 -6.71
CA VAL A 268 -33.17 3.96 -6.15
C VAL A 268 -32.10 3.27 -6.97
N ALA A 269 -31.06 2.78 -6.30
CA ALA A 269 -30.06 1.87 -6.82
C ALA A 269 -30.14 0.54 -6.06
N VAL A 270 -30.03 -0.58 -6.79
CA VAL A 270 -30.03 -1.92 -6.23
C VAL A 270 -28.73 -2.59 -6.61
N GLU A 271 -28.07 -3.23 -5.65
CA GLU A 271 -26.91 -4.08 -5.87
C GLU A 271 -27.06 -5.41 -5.13
N GLN A 272 -26.32 -6.41 -5.57
CA GLN A 272 -26.13 -7.67 -4.85
C GLN A 272 -24.63 -7.81 -4.60
N ASP A 273 -24.22 -8.12 -3.36
CA ASP A 273 -22.82 -8.35 -3.04
C ASP A 273 -22.35 -9.66 -3.69
N GLU A 274 -21.14 -9.68 -4.26
CA GLU A 274 -20.52 -10.84 -4.93
C GLU A 274 -20.51 -12.08 -4.01
N ALA A 275 -20.36 -11.88 -2.69
CA ALA A 275 -20.38 -12.97 -1.70
C ALA A 275 -21.73 -13.71 -1.63
N VAL A 276 -22.83 -13.03 -1.95
CA VAL A 276 -24.21 -13.57 -1.91
C VAL A 276 -24.91 -13.52 -3.27
N GLU A 277 -24.16 -13.31 -4.35
CA GLU A 277 -24.68 -13.28 -5.72
C GLU A 277 -25.36 -14.61 -6.06
N GLY A 278 -26.65 -14.55 -6.45
CA GLY A 278 -27.49 -15.75 -6.64
C GLY A 278 -28.31 -16.18 -5.41
N SER A 279 -28.23 -15.43 -4.30
CA SER A 279 -29.16 -15.55 -3.16
C SER A 279 -30.36 -14.60 -3.29
N ILE A 280 -31.22 -14.58 -2.28
CA ILE A 280 -32.36 -13.64 -2.16
C ILE A 280 -31.97 -12.28 -1.55
N LEU A 281 -30.71 -12.06 -1.18
CA LEU A 281 -30.26 -10.86 -0.48
C LEU A 281 -29.80 -9.77 -1.45
N TYR A 282 -30.32 -8.55 -1.26
CA TYR A 282 -29.98 -7.37 -2.06
C TYR A 282 -29.77 -6.15 -1.17
N ASN A 283 -28.84 -5.27 -1.54
CA ASN A 283 -28.69 -3.95 -0.92
C ASN A 283 -29.36 -2.90 -1.81
N LEU A 284 -30.30 -2.16 -1.23
CA LEU A 284 -31.02 -1.09 -1.89
C LEU A 284 -30.64 0.25 -1.26
N PHE A 285 -30.29 1.20 -2.11
CA PHE A 285 -29.90 2.57 -1.75
C PHE A 285 -30.87 3.53 -2.38
N ALA A 286 -31.45 4.42 -1.58
CA ALA A 286 -32.45 5.38 -2.03
C ALA A 286 -32.05 6.78 -1.57
N VAL A 287 -31.90 7.72 -2.50
CA VAL A 287 -31.57 9.13 -2.21
C VAL A 287 -32.73 10.02 -2.63
N SER A 288 -33.20 10.90 -1.75
CA SER A 288 -34.35 11.76 -1.99
C SER A 288 -34.05 12.77 -3.09
N ARG A 289 -34.98 12.92 -4.04
CA ARG A 289 -34.90 13.93 -5.11
C ARG A 289 -35.15 15.35 -4.60
N THR A 290 -35.76 15.48 -3.42
CA THR A 290 -36.33 16.76 -2.93
C THR A 290 -35.75 17.23 -1.61
N VAL A 291 -35.10 16.35 -0.85
CA VAL A 291 -34.47 16.68 0.43
C VAL A 291 -32.95 16.82 0.21
N PRO A 292 -32.41 18.05 0.05
CA PRO A 292 -30.98 18.25 -0.17
C PRO A 292 -30.17 17.96 1.11
N ALA A 293 -28.87 17.69 0.94
CA ALA A 293 -27.91 17.65 2.05
C ALA A 293 -27.85 19.00 2.78
N ARG A 294 -27.45 19.01 4.06
CA ARG A 294 -27.28 20.27 4.80
C ARG A 294 -26.11 21.07 4.21
N GLU A 295 -26.33 22.35 3.94
CA GLU A 295 -25.22 23.28 3.74
C GLU A 295 -24.53 23.49 5.09
N SER A 296 -23.24 23.18 5.19
CA SER A 296 -22.43 23.41 6.37
C SER A 296 -21.91 24.86 6.39
N ASP A 297 -22.32 25.65 7.38
CA ASP A 297 -21.89 27.05 7.63
C ASP A 297 -20.73 27.11 8.68
N PRO A 298 -19.93 28.19 8.81
CA PRO A 298 -18.76 28.49 7.99
C PRO A 298 -17.47 28.62 8.85
N LEU A 299 -16.49 27.75 8.62
CA LEU A 299 -15.07 28.05 8.91
C LEU A 299 -14.25 27.84 7.64
N ARG A 300 -14.58 28.63 6.60
CA ARG A 300 -13.69 29.05 5.51
C ARG A 300 -14.39 30.13 4.67
N GLY A 301 -14.33 31.37 5.16
CA GLY A 301 -14.62 32.54 4.35
C GLY A 301 -13.46 32.84 3.41
N ALA A 302 -13.74 32.74 2.10
CA ALA A 302 -13.13 33.45 0.95
C ALA A 302 -12.75 32.51 -0.21
N ALA A 303 -13.76 32.05 -0.94
CA ALA A 303 -13.77 31.97 -2.41
C ALA A 303 -15.19 31.58 -2.87
N GLY A 304 -16.04 32.57 -3.15
CA GLY A 304 -17.31 32.31 -3.84
C GLY A 304 -17.07 32.13 -5.34
N PRO A 305 -17.89 31.35 -6.07
CA PRO A 305 -17.92 31.40 -7.52
C PRO A 305 -18.64 32.67 -7.96
N SER A 306 -17.86 33.64 -8.44
CA SER A 306 -18.33 34.64 -9.40
C SER A 306 -18.83 33.93 -10.66
N ALA A 307 -19.87 34.48 -11.29
CA ALA A 307 -20.36 34.08 -12.61
C ALA A 307 -19.20 33.88 -13.62
N PRO A 308 -19.34 33.01 -14.65
CA PRO A 308 -18.25 32.67 -15.54
C PRO A 308 -17.82 33.91 -16.34
N GLY A 309 -16.68 34.48 -15.93
CA GLY A 309 -15.85 35.30 -16.80
C GLY A 309 -15.09 34.39 -17.79
N PRO A 310 -14.58 34.93 -18.89
CA PRO A 310 -13.98 34.16 -19.99
C PRO A 310 -12.56 33.67 -19.67
N ASP A 311 -12.35 33.08 -18.49
CA ASP A 311 -11.11 32.42 -18.08
C ASP A 311 -11.45 31.12 -17.32
N ALA A 312 -12.11 30.18 -18.01
CA ALA A 312 -12.03 28.78 -17.63
C ALA A 312 -10.66 28.27 -18.07
N GLU A 313 -9.75 28.00 -17.12
CA GLU A 313 -8.82 26.85 -17.15
C GLU A 313 -7.76 26.92 -16.02
N ARG A 314 -8.00 26.16 -14.96
CA ARG A 314 -7.01 25.22 -14.41
C ARG A 314 -7.76 24.24 -13.52
N ALA A 315 -8.30 23.19 -14.14
CA ALA A 315 -8.83 22.04 -13.44
C ALA A 315 -7.77 21.51 -12.45
N ALA A 316 -8.19 21.08 -11.25
CA ALA A 316 -7.31 20.33 -10.36
C ALA A 316 -6.75 19.14 -11.15
N PRO A 317 -5.43 18.94 -11.18
CA PRO A 317 -4.84 18.04 -12.14
C PRO A 317 -5.17 16.59 -11.77
N ALA A 318 -5.58 15.78 -12.75
CA ALA A 318 -6.07 14.42 -12.57
C ALA A 318 -5.14 13.56 -11.68
N PRO A 319 -5.69 12.67 -10.84
CA PRO A 319 -4.89 11.78 -10.01
C PRO A 319 -4.07 10.81 -10.87
N TRP A 320 -2.92 10.40 -10.34
CA TRP A 320 -2.08 9.38 -10.97
C TRP A 320 -2.74 8.01 -10.90
N GLN A 321 -2.66 7.23 -11.97
CA GLN A 321 -3.23 5.89 -12.07
C GLN A 321 -2.16 4.88 -12.52
N LEU A 322 -2.29 3.63 -12.09
CA LEU A 322 -1.42 2.52 -12.49
C LEU A 322 -2.22 1.52 -13.33
N LEU A 323 -1.91 1.42 -14.62
CA LEU A 323 -2.50 0.45 -15.53
C LEU A 323 -1.64 -0.81 -15.54
N LEU A 324 -2.26 -1.98 -15.30
CA LEU A 324 -1.60 -3.27 -15.26
C LEU A 324 -2.11 -4.15 -16.39
N LEU A 325 -1.22 -4.60 -17.26
CA LEU A 325 -1.53 -5.43 -18.41
C LEU A 325 -0.74 -6.72 -18.32
N SER A 326 -1.36 -7.85 -18.64
CA SER A 326 -0.63 -9.11 -18.74
C SER A 326 -1.11 -9.96 -19.92
N ALA A 327 -0.23 -10.78 -20.45
CA ALA A 327 -0.54 -11.74 -21.50
C ALA A 327 0.31 -13.02 -21.40
N PRO A 328 -0.10 -14.13 -22.04
CA PRO A 328 0.69 -15.36 -22.10
C PRO A 328 2.03 -15.23 -22.84
N SER A 329 2.17 -14.23 -23.74
CA SER A 329 3.39 -13.96 -24.50
C SER A 329 3.71 -12.47 -24.59
N ALA A 330 4.93 -12.13 -25.00
CA ALA A 330 5.35 -10.75 -25.20
C ALA A 330 4.55 -10.06 -26.33
N GLU A 331 4.27 -10.80 -27.40
CA GLU A 331 3.48 -10.33 -28.55
C GLU A 331 2.03 -10.06 -28.14
N GLY A 332 1.44 -10.95 -27.33
CA GLY A 332 0.09 -10.77 -26.79
C GLY A 332 0.00 -9.53 -25.89
N LEU A 333 1.04 -9.26 -25.10
CA LEU A 333 1.12 -8.09 -24.24
C LEU A 333 1.18 -6.80 -25.06
N ASP A 334 1.94 -6.81 -26.16
CA ASP A 334 2.04 -5.67 -27.07
C ASP A 334 0.75 -5.42 -27.84
N ALA A 335 0.08 -6.48 -28.29
CA ALA A 335 -1.23 -6.38 -28.92
C ALA A 335 -2.29 -5.83 -27.93
N ALA A 336 -2.31 -6.32 -26.69
CA ALA A 336 -3.20 -5.83 -25.64
C ALA A 336 -2.96 -4.34 -25.32
N ALA A 337 -1.69 -3.93 -25.17
CA ALA A 337 -1.34 -2.54 -24.93
C ALA A 337 -1.74 -1.64 -26.12
N GLY A 338 -1.53 -2.10 -27.36
CA GLY A 338 -1.95 -1.38 -28.57
C GLY A 338 -3.46 -1.19 -28.68
N ARG A 339 -4.24 -2.25 -28.38
CA ARG A 339 -5.71 -2.16 -28.35
C ARG A 339 -6.21 -1.20 -27.29
N LEU A 340 -5.64 -1.26 -26.08
CA LEU A 340 -6.01 -0.34 -25.02
C LEU A 340 -5.64 1.11 -25.39
N ALA A 341 -4.48 1.34 -25.98
CA ALA A 341 -4.05 2.66 -26.44
C ALA A 341 -5.05 3.25 -27.46
N ALA A 342 -5.40 2.48 -28.49
CA ALA A 342 -6.36 2.87 -29.51
C ALA A 342 -7.74 3.20 -28.90
N HIS A 343 -8.22 2.35 -27.99
CA HIS A 343 -9.50 2.54 -27.34
C HIS A 343 -9.54 3.83 -26.48
N LEU A 344 -8.47 4.12 -25.72
CA LEU A 344 -8.38 5.34 -24.92
C LEU A 344 -8.24 6.59 -25.78
N ALA A 345 -7.61 6.49 -26.95
CA ALA A 345 -7.55 7.59 -27.92
C ALA A 345 -8.94 7.92 -28.51
N GLU A 346 -9.76 6.90 -28.76
CA GLU A 346 -11.14 7.06 -29.25
C GLU A 346 -12.11 7.53 -28.15
N HIS A 347 -11.82 7.22 -26.88
CA HIS A 347 -12.67 7.51 -25.73
C HIS A 347 -11.93 8.31 -24.64
N PRO A 348 -11.46 9.55 -24.93
CA PRO A 348 -10.62 10.32 -24.00
C PRO A 348 -11.34 10.74 -22.71
N ALA A 349 -12.67 10.68 -22.68
CA ALA A 349 -13.50 10.96 -21.51
C ALA A 349 -13.61 9.77 -20.54
N LEU A 350 -13.08 8.59 -20.87
CA LEU A 350 -13.12 7.43 -19.97
C LEU A 350 -12.34 7.71 -18.68
N PRO A 351 -12.93 7.44 -17.51
CA PRO A 351 -12.23 7.64 -16.25
C PRO A 351 -11.12 6.59 -16.10
N LEU A 352 -9.87 7.04 -16.06
CA LEU A 352 -8.71 6.16 -15.92
C LEU A 352 -8.71 5.34 -14.63
N SER A 353 -9.36 5.81 -13.57
CA SER A 353 -9.57 5.04 -12.34
C SER A 353 -10.39 3.78 -12.62
N GLY A 354 -11.47 3.90 -13.40
CA GLY A 354 -12.27 2.77 -13.86
C GLY A 354 -11.52 1.82 -14.80
N VAL A 355 -10.68 2.38 -15.69
CA VAL A 355 -9.79 1.57 -16.56
C VAL A 355 -8.80 0.77 -15.73
N ALA A 356 -8.08 1.42 -14.81
CA ALA A 356 -7.13 0.78 -13.91
C ALA A 356 -7.81 -0.29 -13.05
N PHE A 357 -9.01 0.00 -12.53
CA PHE A 357 -9.82 -0.95 -11.77
C PHE A 357 -10.21 -2.17 -12.59
N THR A 358 -10.74 -1.97 -13.80
CA THR A 358 -11.14 -3.07 -14.70
C THR A 358 -9.96 -3.97 -15.07
N LEU A 359 -8.80 -3.38 -15.36
CA LEU A 359 -7.58 -4.13 -15.66
C LEU A 359 -7.11 -5.02 -14.49
N ARG A 360 -7.35 -4.60 -13.23
CA ARG A 360 -6.98 -5.39 -12.04
C ARG A 360 -7.84 -6.63 -11.85
N GLN A 361 -9.05 -6.66 -12.43
CA GLN A 361 -9.94 -7.81 -12.36
C GLN A 361 -9.59 -8.91 -13.39
N ALA A 362 -8.72 -8.61 -14.35
CA ALA A 362 -8.33 -9.55 -15.38
C ALA A 362 -7.41 -10.66 -14.81
N ALA A 363 -7.48 -11.85 -15.41
CA ALA A 363 -6.54 -12.92 -15.11
C ALA A 363 -5.08 -12.46 -15.35
N VAL A 364 -4.19 -12.82 -14.42
CA VAL A 364 -2.79 -12.38 -14.46
C VAL A 364 -1.91 -13.44 -15.12
N HIS A 365 -1.21 -13.06 -16.19
CA HIS A 365 -0.30 -13.90 -16.95
C HIS A 365 1.19 -13.58 -16.68
N PRO A 366 2.15 -14.40 -17.17
CA PRO A 366 3.57 -14.22 -16.88
C PRO A 366 4.19 -12.96 -17.50
N HIS A 367 3.82 -12.58 -18.73
CA HIS A 367 4.32 -11.35 -19.35
C HIS A 367 3.47 -10.19 -18.86
N ARG A 368 4.10 -9.24 -18.17
CA ARG A 368 3.43 -8.17 -17.43
C ARG A 368 3.98 -6.81 -17.85
N ARG A 369 3.10 -5.83 -18.02
CA ARG A 369 3.40 -4.41 -18.25
C ARG A 369 2.67 -3.55 -17.24
N ALA A 370 3.39 -2.66 -16.57
CA ALA A 370 2.85 -1.67 -15.67
C ALA A 370 3.10 -0.27 -16.24
N VAL A 371 2.06 0.57 -16.31
CA VAL A 371 2.14 1.93 -16.87
C VAL A 371 1.55 2.94 -15.90
N VAL A 372 2.34 3.93 -15.49
CA VAL A 372 1.90 5.04 -14.63
C VAL A 372 1.41 6.18 -15.51
N VAL A 373 0.14 6.55 -15.39
CA VAL A 373 -0.55 7.50 -16.29
C VAL A 373 -1.22 8.64 -15.51
N ARG A 374 -1.47 9.76 -16.20
CA ARG A 374 -2.18 10.93 -15.69
C ARG A 374 -2.98 11.58 -16.83
N GLY A 375 -4.27 11.23 -16.93
CA GLY A 375 -5.17 11.68 -17.99
C GLY A 375 -5.14 10.80 -19.26
N GLY A 376 -6.23 10.84 -20.05
CA GLY A 376 -6.46 9.90 -21.16
C GLY A 376 -5.43 9.98 -22.29
N GLU A 377 -5.02 11.19 -22.69
CA GLU A 377 -4.02 11.39 -23.76
C GLU A 377 -2.64 10.83 -23.38
N ASP A 378 -2.24 11.05 -22.13
CA ASP A 378 -1.00 10.53 -21.55
C ASP A 378 -1.01 9.00 -21.47
N ALA A 379 -2.15 8.39 -21.14
CA ALA A 379 -2.31 6.94 -21.14
C ALA A 379 -2.16 6.33 -22.53
N SER A 380 -2.83 6.89 -23.53
CA SER A 380 -2.72 6.43 -24.93
C SER A 380 -1.26 6.51 -25.44
N ALA A 381 -0.59 7.64 -25.21
CA ALA A 381 0.78 7.85 -25.66
C ALA A 381 1.77 6.88 -25.00
N LEU A 382 1.65 6.63 -23.70
CA LEU A 382 2.57 5.75 -22.97
C LEU A 382 2.37 4.27 -23.30
N LEU A 383 1.13 3.83 -23.50
CA LEU A 383 0.82 2.47 -23.92
C LEU A 383 1.39 2.15 -25.32
N ALA A 384 1.47 3.15 -26.21
CA ALA A 384 2.04 3.01 -27.55
C ALA A 384 3.57 3.22 -27.60
N GLY A 385 4.10 4.18 -26.83
CA GLY A 385 5.47 4.69 -26.96
C GLY A 385 6.51 4.12 -26.00
N ARG A 386 6.08 3.38 -24.96
CA ARG A 386 6.94 2.76 -23.91
C ARG A 386 8.03 3.69 -23.36
N ASP A 387 7.64 4.78 -22.71
CA ASP A 387 8.59 5.59 -21.95
C ASP A 387 9.15 4.76 -20.77
N PRO A 388 10.45 4.44 -20.73
CA PRO A 388 11.05 3.61 -19.68
C PRO A 388 11.00 4.26 -18.30
N ALA A 389 10.74 5.56 -18.17
CA ALA A 389 10.56 6.22 -16.87
C ALA A 389 9.21 5.89 -16.22
N ARG A 390 8.19 5.57 -17.03
CA ARG A 390 6.79 5.41 -16.59
C ARG A 390 6.16 4.09 -17.00
N THR A 391 6.90 3.27 -17.75
CA THR A 391 6.52 1.94 -18.21
C THR A 391 7.53 0.93 -17.70
N ALA A 392 7.06 -0.16 -17.11
CA ALA A 392 7.88 -1.30 -16.73
C ALA A 392 7.31 -2.57 -17.37
N ASP A 393 8.18 -3.33 -18.03
CA ASP A 393 7.87 -4.66 -18.54
C ASP A 393 8.62 -5.69 -17.70
N GLY A 394 8.03 -6.87 -17.50
CA GLY A 394 8.68 -7.97 -16.82
C GLY A 394 8.04 -9.31 -17.14
N VAL A 395 8.79 -10.38 -16.89
CA VAL A 395 8.27 -11.74 -16.94
C VAL A 395 8.33 -12.28 -15.52
N ALA A 396 7.17 -12.62 -14.97
CA ALA A 396 7.06 -13.16 -13.62
C ALA A 396 7.88 -14.46 -13.53
N ALA A 397 8.83 -14.49 -12.59
CA ALA A 397 9.63 -15.67 -12.35
C ALA A 397 8.77 -16.82 -11.80
N ARG A 398 9.23 -18.07 -11.98
CA ARG A 398 8.56 -19.25 -11.42
C ARG A 398 8.64 -19.32 -9.89
N ALA A 399 9.67 -18.74 -9.30
CA ALA A 399 9.85 -18.70 -7.85
C ALA A 399 8.93 -17.63 -7.24
N GLU A 400 8.36 -17.93 -6.07
CA GLU A 400 7.55 -16.98 -5.35
C GLU A 400 8.42 -15.77 -4.93
N PRO A 401 8.01 -14.53 -5.26
CA PRO A 401 8.73 -13.33 -4.86
C PRO A 401 8.81 -13.20 -3.34
N ALA A 402 10.00 -12.94 -2.83
CA ALA A 402 10.30 -12.71 -1.43
C ALA A 402 10.81 -11.26 -1.26
N PRO A 403 9.93 -10.29 -0.95
CA PRO A 403 10.34 -8.91 -0.75
C PRO A 403 11.35 -8.78 0.40
N VAL A 404 12.43 -8.03 0.19
CA VAL A 404 13.43 -7.69 1.20
C VAL A 404 13.47 -6.19 1.35
N PHE A 405 13.16 -5.68 2.54
CA PHE A 405 13.19 -4.24 2.76
C PHE A 405 14.60 -3.79 3.11
N LEU A 406 15.09 -2.82 2.35
CA LEU A 406 16.39 -2.19 2.53
C LEU A 406 16.20 -0.80 3.15
N PHE A 407 16.84 -0.54 4.28
CA PHE A 407 16.79 0.74 4.97
C PHE A 407 18.11 1.48 4.84
N GLN A 408 18.04 2.67 4.27
CA GLN A 408 19.22 3.52 4.12
C GLN A 408 19.73 4.06 5.46
N GLY A 409 21.02 4.39 5.48
CA GLY A 409 21.63 5.15 6.55
C GLY A 409 21.39 6.65 6.39
N VAL A 410 22.46 7.43 6.58
CA VAL A 410 22.45 8.88 6.42
C VAL A 410 23.23 9.27 5.15
N GLY A 411 22.72 10.23 4.38
CA GLY A 411 23.46 10.85 3.28
C GLY A 411 22.64 11.16 2.03
N GLU A 412 21.46 10.56 1.89
CA GLU A 412 20.59 10.73 0.71
C GLU A 412 19.29 11.48 1.01
N HIS A 413 19.12 11.92 2.26
CA HIS A 413 17.99 12.77 2.63
C HIS A 413 18.11 14.15 1.98
N TYR A 414 16.98 14.72 1.60
CA TYR A 414 16.91 16.06 1.04
C TYR A 414 15.65 16.79 1.55
N PRO A 415 15.69 18.13 1.68
CA PRO A 415 14.50 18.90 2.03
C PRO A 415 13.36 18.65 1.04
N GLY A 416 12.15 18.49 1.56
CA GLY A 416 10.95 18.21 0.78
C GLY A 416 10.71 16.73 0.49
N MET A 417 11.64 15.81 0.78
CA MET A 417 11.43 14.38 0.55
C MET A 417 10.24 13.86 1.37
N GLY A 418 9.42 13.02 0.76
CA GLY A 418 8.22 12.46 1.37
C GLY A 418 7.05 13.44 1.47
N ARG A 419 7.16 14.69 0.99
CA ARG A 419 6.06 15.67 1.08
C ARG A 419 4.86 15.27 0.22
N GLY A 420 5.12 14.80 -1.00
CA GLY A 420 4.07 14.33 -1.90
C GLY A 420 3.35 13.11 -1.33
N LEU A 421 4.10 12.20 -0.69
CA LEU A 421 3.50 11.08 0.04
C LEU A 421 2.77 11.54 1.31
N TYR A 422 3.30 12.49 2.06
CA TYR A 422 2.64 13.03 3.26
C TYR A 422 1.27 13.62 2.93
N ASP A 423 1.14 14.28 1.79
CA ASP A 423 -0.13 14.86 1.34
C ASP A 423 -1.08 13.77 0.79
N ALA A 424 -0.57 12.82 0.00
CA ALA A 424 -1.38 11.83 -0.72
C ALA A 424 -1.68 10.53 0.03
N GLU A 425 -0.83 10.11 0.97
CA GLU A 425 -0.82 8.76 1.57
C GLU A 425 -1.13 8.79 3.07
N PRO A 426 -2.36 8.45 3.51
CA PRO A 426 -2.78 8.56 4.91
C PRO A 426 -1.94 7.74 5.89
N VAL A 427 -1.51 6.53 5.50
CA VAL A 427 -0.69 5.66 6.37
C VAL A 427 0.70 6.26 6.57
N PHE A 428 1.33 6.72 5.49
CA PHE A 428 2.65 7.37 5.57
C PHE A 428 2.59 8.62 6.45
N ARG A 429 1.56 9.47 6.26
CA ARG A 429 1.33 10.65 7.09
C ARG A 429 1.17 10.30 8.57
N ALA A 430 0.29 9.35 8.89
CA ALA A 430 0.02 8.96 10.27
C ALA A 430 1.26 8.42 10.98
N GLU A 431 2.05 7.59 10.32
CA GLU A 431 3.27 7.01 10.90
C GLU A 431 4.41 8.04 11.02
N LEU A 432 4.56 8.94 10.04
CA LEU A 432 5.53 10.04 10.14
C LEU A 432 5.14 11.02 11.26
N ASP A 433 3.85 11.35 11.39
CA ASP A 433 3.33 12.18 12.48
C ASP A 433 3.59 11.53 13.83
N ARG A 434 3.30 10.23 13.96
CA ARG A 434 3.58 9.47 15.19
C ARG A 434 5.07 9.53 15.55
N CYS A 435 5.96 9.31 14.58
CA CYS A 435 7.41 9.41 14.82
C CYS A 435 7.83 10.83 15.25
N ALA A 436 7.29 11.85 14.59
CA ALA A 436 7.57 13.25 14.89
C ALA A 436 7.14 13.63 16.31
N GLU A 437 5.95 13.22 16.74
CA GLU A 437 5.44 13.48 18.09
C GLU A 437 6.27 12.78 19.16
N LEU A 438 6.65 11.52 18.95
CA LEU A 438 7.47 10.75 19.91
C LEU A 438 8.87 11.35 20.09
N VAL A 439 9.50 11.82 19.01
CA VAL A 439 10.88 12.29 19.06
C VAL A 439 11.01 13.78 19.40
N ARG A 440 9.94 14.57 19.28
CA ARG A 440 9.95 16.03 19.49
C ARG A 440 10.59 16.43 20.83
N GLY A 441 10.23 15.74 21.92
CA GLY A 441 10.78 16.02 23.26
C GLY A 441 12.29 15.80 23.35
N HIS A 442 12.84 14.85 22.58
CA HIS A 442 14.26 14.54 22.56
C HIS A 442 15.06 15.49 21.64
N LEU A 443 14.46 15.99 20.56
CA LEU A 443 15.11 16.90 19.61
C LEU A 443 14.99 18.37 20.00
N GLY A 444 13.93 18.77 20.70
CA GLY A 444 13.63 20.17 20.99
C GLY A 444 13.09 20.96 19.80
N PHE A 445 12.78 20.29 18.69
CA PHE A 445 12.11 20.85 17.51
C PHE A 445 11.26 19.77 16.81
N ASP A 446 10.35 20.19 15.93
CA ASP A 446 9.57 19.27 15.10
C ASP A 446 10.33 18.92 13.82
N LEU A 447 10.57 17.63 13.57
CA LEU A 447 11.29 17.17 12.38
C LEU A 447 10.53 17.51 11.08
N ARG A 448 9.20 17.64 11.12
CA ARG A 448 8.38 17.94 9.94
C ARG A 448 8.59 19.38 9.47
N GLU A 449 8.78 20.31 10.38
CA GLU A 449 9.09 21.72 10.04
C GLU A 449 10.42 21.81 9.28
N LEU A 450 11.38 20.94 9.60
CA LEU A 450 12.65 20.85 8.89
C LEU A 450 12.53 20.09 7.56
N LEU A 451 11.81 18.97 7.56
CA LEU A 451 11.63 18.12 6.38
C LEU A 451 10.81 18.83 5.29
N PHE A 452 9.80 19.62 5.67
CA PHE A 452 8.86 20.29 4.77
C PHE A 452 8.97 21.82 4.80
N ALA A 453 10.15 22.34 5.14
CA ALA A 453 10.41 23.77 5.19
C ALA A 453 10.07 24.46 3.85
N ALA A 454 9.50 25.67 3.89
CA ALA A 454 9.03 26.38 2.71
C ALA A 454 10.16 26.82 1.74
N ASP A 455 11.40 26.87 2.23
CA ASP A 455 12.63 27.11 1.46
C ASP A 455 13.28 25.81 0.95
N ALA A 456 12.63 24.65 1.13
CA ALA A 456 12.99 23.43 0.44
C ALA A 456 12.77 23.65 -1.07
N GLU A 457 13.86 23.85 -1.81
CA GLU A 457 13.80 24.00 -3.26
C GLU A 457 13.08 22.79 -3.89
N ALA A 458 11.93 23.05 -4.52
CA ALA A 458 11.19 22.05 -5.27
C ALA A 458 12.11 21.31 -6.26
N ALA A 459 11.88 20.00 -6.42
CA ALA A 459 12.54 19.24 -7.48
C ALA A 459 12.25 19.92 -8.83
N PRO A 460 13.23 19.99 -9.77
CA PRO A 460 13.00 20.61 -11.06
C PRO A 460 11.80 19.96 -11.76
N GLU A 461 10.83 20.78 -12.20
CA GLU A 461 9.58 20.32 -12.83
C GLU A 461 9.80 19.52 -14.13
N SER A 462 10.99 19.62 -14.73
CA SER A 462 11.36 18.76 -15.84
C SER A 462 11.75 17.38 -15.33
N GLY A 463 11.09 16.32 -15.77
CA GLY A 463 11.45 14.92 -15.52
C GLY A 463 12.83 14.46 -16.07
N ARG A 464 13.79 15.39 -16.20
CA ARG A 464 15.18 15.15 -16.55
C ARG A 464 16.04 15.24 -15.29
N VAL A 465 17.00 14.32 -15.17
CA VAL A 465 17.97 14.31 -14.07
C VAL A 465 18.80 15.59 -14.09
N ASP A 466 18.81 16.34 -12.98
CA ASP A 466 19.70 17.49 -12.83
C ASP A 466 21.12 17.03 -12.51
N LEU A 467 21.96 16.97 -13.55
CA LEU A 467 23.38 16.59 -13.43
C LEU A 467 24.18 17.53 -12.53
N ARG A 468 23.81 18.81 -12.36
CA ARG A 468 24.52 19.72 -11.45
C ARG A 468 24.26 19.35 -10.01
N ARG A 469 23.02 19.02 -9.68
CA ARG A 469 22.60 18.53 -8.35
C ARG A 469 23.21 17.16 -8.05
N MET A 470 23.19 16.24 -9.04
CA MET A 470 23.84 14.93 -8.93
C MET A 470 25.36 15.03 -8.68
N LEU A 471 26.01 16.06 -9.24
CA LEU A 471 27.43 16.33 -9.03
C LEU A 471 27.72 17.24 -7.82
N GLY A 472 26.71 17.58 -7.00
CA GLY A 472 26.88 18.39 -5.78
C GLY A 472 27.30 19.84 -6.03
N ARG A 473 26.93 20.42 -7.19
CA ARG A 473 27.36 21.76 -7.63
C ARG A 473 26.33 22.88 -7.34
N VAL A 474 25.31 22.59 -6.56
CA VAL A 474 24.28 23.56 -6.15
C VAL A 474 24.50 23.91 -4.67
N PRO A 475 24.55 25.19 -4.27
CA PRO A 475 24.64 25.58 -2.86
C PRO A 475 23.46 25.01 -2.07
N ALA A 476 23.74 24.47 -0.88
CA ALA A 476 22.69 23.96 0.00
C ALA A 476 21.84 25.12 0.55
N SER A 477 20.51 24.93 0.61
CA SER A 477 19.63 25.86 1.32
C SER A 477 19.88 25.78 2.84
N PRO A 478 19.50 26.80 3.63
CA PRO A 478 19.60 26.74 5.09
C PRO A 478 18.88 25.53 5.69
N ALA A 479 17.73 25.15 5.13
CA ALA A 479 17.04 23.91 5.50
C ALA A 479 17.86 22.66 5.19
N ALA A 480 18.50 22.58 4.02
CA ALA A 480 19.38 21.46 3.66
C ALA A 480 20.58 21.35 4.61
N GLU A 481 21.21 22.49 4.96
CA GLU A 481 22.31 22.52 5.92
C GLU A 481 21.87 22.03 7.31
N ARG A 482 20.73 22.52 7.82
CA ARG A 482 20.20 22.06 9.11
C ARG A 482 19.82 20.59 9.07
N LEU A 483 19.24 20.10 7.96
CA LEU A 483 18.88 18.70 7.77
C LEU A 483 20.12 17.79 7.74
N SER A 484 21.24 18.26 7.18
CA SER A 484 22.50 17.51 7.13
C SER A 484 23.18 17.31 8.49
N ARG A 485 22.78 18.06 9.52
CA ARG A 485 23.30 17.88 10.88
C ARG A 485 22.87 16.52 11.42
N THR A 486 23.78 15.79 12.06
CA THR A 486 23.54 14.41 12.49
C THR A 486 22.35 14.30 13.43
N GLU A 487 22.18 15.27 14.33
CA GLU A 487 21.05 15.38 15.28
C GLU A 487 19.68 15.47 14.61
N ALA A 488 19.61 15.94 13.35
CA ALA A 488 18.39 16.00 12.56
C ALA A 488 18.32 14.84 11.54
N ALA A 489 19.41 14.58 10.84
CA ALA A 489 19.49 13.61 9.76
C ALA A 489 19.14 12.18 10.19
N GLN A 490 19.61 11.73 11.37
CA GLN A 490 19.35 10.36 11.81
C GLN A 490 17.87 10.13 12.19
N PRO A 491 17.24 10.96 13.04
CA PRO A 491 15.81 10.82 13.30
C PRO A 491 14.94 10.91 12.04
N VAL A 492 15.27 11.82 11.11
CA VAL A 492 14.53 11.94 9.84
C VAL A 492 14.66 10.68 9.00
N ALA A 493 15.88 10.17 8.78
CA ALA A 493 16.08 8.95 8.00
C ALA A 493 15.37 7.75 8.63
N PHE A 494 15.42 7.62 9.96
CA PHE A 494 14.69 6.58 10.69
C PHE A 494 13.18 6.71 10.51
N ALA A 495 12.61 7.89 10.78
CA ALA A 495 11.17 8.13 10.74
C ALA A 495 10.61 7.94 9.33
N THR A 496 11.29 8.46 8.30
CA THR A 496 10.92 8.26 6.90
C THR A 496 10.99 6.79 6.50
N GLY A 497 12.08 6.09 6.82
CA GLY A 497 12.22 4.66 6.50
C GLY A 497 11.16 3.80 7.19
N TYR A 498 10.86 4.08 8.46
CA TYR A 498 9.80 3.40 9.21
C TYR A 498 8.42 3.64 8.60
N ALA A 499 8.07 4.90 8.30
CA ALA A 499 6.79 5.25 7.69
C ALA A 499 6.62 4.63 6.29
N LEU A 500 7.69 4.55 5.49
CA LEU A 500 7.68 3.87 4.20
C LEU A 500 7.49 2.35 4.34
N ALA A 501 8.12 1.71 5.33
CA ALA A 501 7.90 0.29 5.58
C ALA A 501 6.43 -0.01 5.94
N ARG A 502 5.83 0.81 6.82
CA ARG A 502 4.41 0.69 7.18
C ARG A 502 3.49 0.97 6.00
N LEU A 503 3.85 1.93 5.14
CA LEU A 503 3.14 2.17 3.88
C LEU A 503 3.17 0.92 2.99
N TRP A 504 4.33 0.32 2.74
CA TRP A 504 4.42 -0.89 1.92
C TRP A 504 3.62 -2.07 2.49
N GLU A 505 3.69 -2.29 3.80
CA GLU A 505 2.89 -3.33 4.46
C GLU A 505 1.39 -3.08 4.32
N SER A 506 0.94 -1.82 4.43
CA SER A 506 -0.47 -1.45 4.21
C SER A 506 -0.93 -1.71 2.78
N ARG A 507 0.03 -1.74 1.84
CA ARG A 507 -0.18 -2.06 0.42
C ARG A 507 -0.03 -3.55 0.12
N GLY A 508 0.01 -4.40 1.15
CA GLY A 508 0.13 -5.85 1.02
C GLY A 508 1.56 -6.35 0.73
N VAL A 509 2.55 -5.46 0.62
CA VAL A 509 3.96 -5.85 0.41
C VAL A 509 4.58 -6.16 1.76
N ARG A 510 4.68 -7.44 2.10
CA ARG A 510 5.25 -7.90 3.38
C ARG A 510 6.71 -8.34 3.21
N PRO A 511 7.65 -7.87 4.05
CA PRO A 511 9.04 -8.27 3.94
C PRO A 511 9.26 -9.70 4.44
N ALA A 512 9.93 -10.51 3.63
CA ALA A 512 10.46 -11.83 4.01
C ALA A 512 11.79 -11.73 4.79
N ALA A 513 12.51 -10.62 4.61
CA ALA A 513 13.71 -10.26 5.35
C ALA A 513 13.93 -8.73 5.35
N LEU A 514 14.78 -8.25 6.23
CA LEU A 514 15.13 -6.84 6.38
C LEU A 514 16.66 -6.69 6.37
N ALA A 515 17.15 -5.64 5.74
CA ALA A 515 18.54 -5.24 5.85
C ALA A 515 18.64 -3.73 5.96
N GLY A 516 19.52 -3.24 6.82
CA GLY A 516 19.79 -1.83 6.96
C GLY A 516 21.24 -1.52 6.68
N HIS A 517 21.55 -0.29 6.29
CA HIS A 517 22.92 0.21 6.23
C HIS A 517 23.16 1.19 7.37
N SER A 518 24.07 0.85 8.28
CA SER A 518 24.40 1.65 9.46
C SER A 518 23.14 2.01 10.27
N LEU A 519 22.74 3.29 10.30
CA LEU A 519 21.52 3.73 10.97
C LEU A 519 20.29 2.92 10.51
N GLY A 520 20.23 2.54 9.23
CA GLY A 520 19.13 1.76 8.68
C GLY A 520 18.92 0.43 9.40
N GLU A 521 19.95 -0.14 10.05
CA GLU A 521 19.80 -1.39 10.81
C GLU A 521 18.93 -1.18 12.06
N TYR A 522 18.97 0.01 12.68
CA TYR A 522 18.06 0.35 13.77
C TYR A 522 16.61 0.41 13.28
N THR A 523 16.37 0.95 12.09
CA THR A 523 15.05 0.94 11.45
C THR A 523 14.59 -0.49 11.16
N ALA A 524 15.47 -1.31 10.57
CA ALA A 524 15.19 -2.73 10.29
C ALA A 524 14.86 -3.51 11.59
N ALA A 525 15.66 -3.32 12.64
CA ALA A 525 15.46 -3.96 13.93
C ALA A 525 14.15 -3.52 14.61
N CYS A 526 13.81 -2.23 14.54
CA CYS A 526 12.53 -1.71 15.02
C CYS A 526 11.35 -2.32 14.24
N VAL A 527 11.43 -2.38 12.90
CA VAL A 527 10.41 -3.01 12.06
C VAL A 527 10.25 -4.50 12.39
N ALA A 528 11.36 -5.20 12.65
CA ALA A 528 11.38 -6.59 13.11
C ALA A 528 10.83 -6.78 14.53
N GLY A 529 10.66 -5.71 15.31
CA GLY A 529 10.15 -5.75 16.68
C GLY A 529 11.22 -5.97 17.76
N VAL A 530 12.51 -5.80 17.44
CA VAL A 530 13.60 -5.85 18.44
C VAL A 530 13.41 -4.72 19.46
N PHE A 531 13.15 -3.52 18.97
CA PHE A 531 12.78 -2.34 19.75
C PHE A 531 11.28 -2.04 19.62
N SER A 532 10.71 -1.39 20.63
CA SER A 532 9.48 -0.60 20.41
C SER A 532 9.80 0.62 19.52
N LEU A 533 8.78 1.24 18.92
CA LEU A 533 9.01 2.45 18.11
C LEU A 533 9.51 3.59 18.99
N GLU A 534 8.93 3.72 20.17
CA GLU A 534 9.25 4.70 21.19
C GLU A 534 10.72 4.58 21.63
N ASP A 535 11.16 3.37 22.01
CA ASP A 535 12.54 3.11 22.42
C ASP A 535 13.54 3.35 21.28
N ALA A 536 13.21 2.93 20.06
CA ALA A 536 14.08 3.10 18.91
C ALA A 536 14.28 4.58 18.57
N LEU A 537 13.21 5.39 18.60
CA LEU A 537 13.27 6.83 18.36
C LEU A 537 14.04 7.56 19.46
N GLU A 538 13.84 7.20 20.73
CA GLU A 538 14.63 7.75 21.83
C GLU A 538 16.12 7.43 21.64
N LEU A 539 16.46 6.16 21.36
CA LEU A 539 17.84 5.74 21.14
C LEU A 539 18.47 6.52 19.98
N VAL A 540 17.77 6.60 18.84
CA VAL A 540 18.25 7.29 17.64
C VAL A 540 18.41 8.79 17.88
N ALA A 541 17.49 9.44 18.58
CA ALA A 541 17.58 10.86 18.89
C ALA A 541 18.75 11.17 19.84
N LEU A 542 18.88 10.41 20.92
CA LEU A 542 19.92 10.63 21.92
C LEU A 542 21.31 10.32 21.37
N ARG A 543 21.48 9.24 20.61
CA ARG A 543 22.77 8.94 19.96
C ARG A 543 23.13 10.00 18.91
N ALA A 544 22.15 10.50 18.15
CA ALA A 544 22.41 11.48 17.11
C ALA A 544 22.92 12.80 17.70
N ARG A 545 22.30 13.25 18.80
CA ARG A 545 22.78 14.41 19.58
C ARG A 545 24.16 14.18 20.19
N ALA A 546 24.40 12.99 20.73
CA ALA A 546 25.71 12.65 21.31
C ALA A 546 26.82 12.63 20.23
N ILE A 547 26.54 12.08 19.04
CA ILE A 547 27.47 12.11 17.91
C ILE A 547 27.70 13.55 17.45
N GLN A 548 26.65 14.37 17.34
CA GLN A 548 26.74 15.76 16.91
C GLN A 548 27.65 16.63 17.81
N ALA A 549 27.81 16.23 19.08
CA ALA A 549 28.68 16.90 20.04
C ALA A 549 30.16 16.45 19.97
N LEU A 550 30.48 15.41 19.20
CA LEU A 550 31.86 14.96 19.01
C LEU A 550 32.65 15.94 18.13
N PRO A 551 33.99 15.92 18.20
CA PRO A 551 34.82 16.61 17.22
C PRO A 551 34.49 16.16 15.79
N PRO A 552 34.60 17.06 14.80
CA PRO A 552 34.35 16.72 13.41
C PRO A 552 35.34 15.67 12.92
N GLY A 553 34.90 14.88 11.95
CA GLY A 553 35.72 13.89 11.26
C GLY A 553 35.40 13.87 9.78
N ALA A 554 35.98 12.93 9.05
CA ALA A 554 35.74 12.78 7.63
C ALA A 554 35.56 11.32 7.25
N MET A 555 34.94 11.10 6.10
CA MET A 555 34.81 9.79 5.47
C MET A 555 35.16 9.88 3.98
N LEU A 556 35.75 8.81 3.44
CA LEU A 556 36.25 8.71 2.08
C LEU A 556 35.80 7.39 1.48
N ALA A 557 34.96 7.44 0.46
CA ALA A 557 34.66 6.27 -0.37
C ALA A 557 35.84 5.99 -1.30
N VAL A 558 36.27 4.73 -1.37
CA VAL A 558 37.43 4.29 -2.16
C VAL A 558 37.03 3.10 -3.03
N SER A 559 37.49 3.10 -4.28
CA SER A 559 37.29 1.99 -5.21
C SER A 559 38.37 0.91 -4.99
N LEU A 560 38.26 0.21 -3.86
CA LEU A 560 39.21 -0.80 -3.41
C LEU A 560 38.47 -1.97 -2.75
N SER A 561 39.08 -3.15 -2.85
CA SER A 561 38.72 -4.33 -2.06
C SER A 561 38.90 -4.09 -0.56
N PRO A 562 38.23 -4.85 0.32
CA PRO A 562 38.42 -4.73 1.77
C PRO A 562 39.87 -4.99 2.20
N GLU A 563 40.54 -5.93 1.53
CA GLU A 563 41.93 -6.31 1.78
C GLU A 563 42.88 -5.16 1.43
N ASP A 564 42.68 -4.53 0.27
CA ASP A 564 43.47 -3.38 -0.15
C ASP A 564 43.18 -2.15 0.70
N ALA A 565 41.89 -1.87 0.99
CA ALA A 565 41.45 -0.76 1.82
C ALA A 565 42.03 -0.83 3.25
N ALA A 566 42.20 -2.04 3.80
CA ALA A 566 42.81 -2.25 5.12
C ALA A 566 44.25 -1.70 5.19
N SER A 567 45.00 -1.73 4.09
CA SER A 567 46.37 -1.19 4.01
C SER A 567 46.44 0.33 4.16
N TRP A 568 45.29 1.02 4.05
CA TRP A 568 45.16 2.47 4.21
C TRP A 568 44.59 2.88 5.58
N THR A 569 44.44 1.93 6.50
CA THR A 569 44.00 2.16 7.88
C THR A 569 45.17 2.44 8.83
N GLY A 570 44.89 2.93 10.04
CA GLY A 570 45.90 3.35 11.02
C GLY A 570 46.05 4.87 11.09
N GLY A 571 46.82 5.37 12.07
CA GLY A 571 47.06 6.81 12.24
C GLY A 571 45.80 7.65 12.42
N GLY A 572 44.75 7.07 13.02
CA GLY A 572 43.44 7.71 13.21
C GLY A 572 42.44 7.52 12.06
N VAL A 573 42.68 6.56 11.15
CA VAL A 573 41.76 6.13 10.08
C VAL A 573 41.37 4.66 10.27
N ALA A 574 40.11 4.34 10.09
CA ALA A 574 39.53 3.00 10.17
C ALA A 574 38.74 2.66 8.90
N LEU A 575 38.49 1.37 8.67
CA LEU A 575 37.55 0.89 7.67
C LEU A 575 36.14 1.02 8.26
N ALA A 576 35.31 1.90 7.70
CA ALA A 576 33.96 2.17 8.18
C ALA A 576 32.91 1.26 7.57
N ALA A 577 33.05 0.94 6.27
CA ALA A 577 32.07 0.12 5.58
C ALA A 577 32.69 -0.63 4.40
N VAL A 578 32.21 -1.84 4.18
CA VAL A 578 32.42 -2.65 2.99
C VAL A 578 31.06 -2.73 2.28
N ASN A 579 30.83 -1.85 1.31
CA ASN A 579 29.53 -1.71 0.67
C ASN A 579 29.35 -2.69 -0.49
N ALA A 580 30.42 -2.92 -1.25
CA ALA A 580 30.47 -3.86 -2.37
C ALA A 580 31.92 -4.39 -2.51
N PRO A 581 32.18 -5.40 -3.36
CA PRO A 581 33.50 -6.05 -3.46
C PRO A 581 34.66 -5.08 -3.71
N GLU A 582 34.43 -4.02 -4.49
CA GLU A 582 35.43 -3.01 -4.85
C GLU A 582 35.00 -1.59 -4.38
N LEU A 583 34.20 -1.51 -3.32
CA LEU A 583 33.70 -0.25 -2.80
C LEU A 583 33.70 -0.25 -1.27
N CYS A 584 34.74 0.37 -0.71
CA CYS A 584 34.92 0.54 0.72
C CYS A 584 34.78 2.01 1.14
N VAL A 585 34.55 2.25 2.42
CA VAL A 585 34.57 3.57 3.02
C VAL A 585 35.56 3.60 4.17
N LEU A 586 36.49 4.55 4.13
CA LEU A 586 37.40 4.84 5.24
C LEU A 586 36.85 6.02 6.04
N SER A 587 37.02 5.99 7.37
CA SER A 587 36.59 7.07 8.26
C SER A 587 37.65 7.39 9.30
N GLY A 588 37.76 8.65 9.70
CA GLY A 588 38.78 9.06 10.67
C GLY A 588 38.86 10.56 10.88
N THR A 589 39.95 10.99 11.52
CA THR A 589 40.26 12.42 11.66
C THR A 589 40.31 13.11 10.29
N THR A 590 39.93 14.38 10.22
CA THR A 590 39.94 15.16 8.97
C THR A 590 41.32 15.16 8.32
N GLU A 591 42.38 15.28 9.12
CA GLU A 591 43.77 15.24 8.68
C GLU A 591 44.18 13.83 8.24
N GLY A 592 43.75 12.79 8.96
CA GLY A 592 44.00 11.40 8.60
C GLY A 592 43.44 11.05 7.23
N ILE A 593 42.16 11.38 7.01
CA ILE A 593 41.51 11.15 5.72
C ILE A 593 42.13 11.99 4.61
N ALA A 594 42.50 13.24 4.86
CA ALA A 594 43.16 14.08 3.84
C ALA A 594 44.52 13.49 3.40
N ARG A 595 45.30 12.92 4.34
CA ARG A 595 46.56 12.22 4.01
C ARG A 595 46.30 10.99 3.15
N VAL A 596 45.32 10.17 3.52
CA VAL A 596 44.96 8.96 2.78
C VAL A 596 44.44 9.31 1.39
N GLU A 597 43.58 10.30 1.26
CA GLU A 597 43.06 10.80 -0.02
C GLU A 597 44.19 11.25 -0.96
N HIS A 598 45.16 12.03 -0.44
CA HIS A 598 46.32 12.45 -1.21
C HIS A 598 47.18 11.26 -1.66
N ALA A 599 47.44 10.30 -0.76
CA ALA A 599 48.27 9.14 -1.06
C ALA A 599 47.60 8.16 -2.04
N LEU A 600 46.28 7.96 -1.93
CA LEU A 600 45.48 7.19 -2.89
C LEU A 600 45.51 7.83 -4.28
N SER A 601 45.33 9.16 -4.34
CA SER A 601 45.41 9.89 -5.61
C SER A 601 46.80 9.77 -6.24
N ALA A 602 47.87 9.82 -5.45
CA ALA A 602 49.24 9.63 -5.93
C ALA A 602 49.49 8.19 -6.43
N ALA A 603 48.82 7.20 -5.84
CA ALA A 603 48.84 5.80 -6.27
C ALA A 603 47.86 5.49 -7.43
N GLY A 604 47.09 6.48 -7.90
CA GLY A 604 46.16 6.31 -9.02
C GLY A 604 44.82 5.65 -8.66
N HIS A 605 44.50 5.53 -7.36
CA HIS A 605 43.22 4.99 -6.91
C HIS A 605 42.13 6.06 -6.88
N ALA A 606 40.93 5.70 -7.34
CA ALA A 606 39.77 6.58 -7.28
C ALA A 606 39.25 6.68 -5.83
N ALA A 607 39.10 7.90 -5.34
CA ALA A 607 38.55 8.20 -4.03
C ALA A 607 37.59 9.39 -4.11
N ARG A 608 36.56 9.40 -3.26
CA ARG A 608 35.55 10.45 -3.18
C ARG A 608 35.20 10.76 -1.73
N ARG A 609 35.37 12.01 -1.33
CA ARG A 609 34.95 12.47 0.00
C ARG A 609 33.42 12.42 0.13
N LEU A 610 32.94 11.91 1.26
CA LEU A 610 31.51 11.85 1.57
C LEU A 610 31.09 13.11 2.31
N ALA A 611 29.83 13.53 2.13
CA ALA A 611 29.21 14.64 2.86
C ALA A 611 28.83 14.25 4.30
N ALA A 612 29.72 13.56 5.00
CA ALA A 612 29.58 13.17 6.40
C ALA A 612 30.27 14.22 7.28
N THR A 613 29.61 14.61 8.37
CA THR A 613 30.13 15.59 9.34
C THR A 613 31.06 14.97 10.39
N HIS A 614 30.97 13.65 10.57
CA HIS A 614 31.71 12.90 11.58
C HIS A 614 32.30 11.62 10.98
N ALA A 615 33.28 11.06 11.67
CA ALA A 615 33.93 9.79 11.33
C ALA A 615 33.11 8.60 11.85
N PHE A 616 31.93 8.36 11.27
CA PHE A 616 31.10 7.21 11.63
C PHE A 616 31.86 5.88 11.46
N HIS A 617 31.55 4.88 12.29
CA HIS A 617 32.18 3.55 12.28
C HIS A 617 33.70 3.63 12.39
N SER A 618 34.16 4.35 13.41
CA SER A 618 35.58 4.48 13.75
C SER A 618 35.76 4.51 15.26
N PRO A 619 37.00 4.34 15.77
CA PRO A 619 37.30 4.53 17.18
C PRO A 619 36.90 5.91 17.74
N LEU A 620 36.73 6.93 16.89
CA LEU A 620 36.25 8.25 17.32
C LEU A 620 34.80 8.23 17.82
N MET A 621 34.02 7.19 17.50
CA MET A 621 32.66 7.00 18.01
C MET A 621 32.60 6.33 19.40
N GLN A 622 33.73 5.85 19.93
CA GLN A 622 33.79 5.12 21.21
C GLN A 622 33.12 5.86 22.38
N PRO A 623 33.28 7.19 22.57
CA PRO A 623 32.63 7.90 23.67
C PRO A 623 31.09 7.87 23.61
N VAL A 624 30.52 7.72 22.41
CA VAL A 624 29.07 7.59 22.22
C VAL A 624 28.62 6.14 22.27
N ALA A 625 29.48 5.19 21.88
CA ALA A 625 29.17 3.76 21.94
C ALA A 625 28.83 3.30 23.37
N GLU A 626 29.55 3.79 24.37
CA GLU A 626 29.26 3.53 25.80
C GLU A 626 27.87 4.05 26.20
N GLN A 627 27.49 5.24 25.71
CA GLN A 627 26.18 5.82 25.97
C GLN A 627 25.06 5.02 25.28
N VAL A 628 25.28 4.59 24.04
CA VAL A 628 24.32 3.75 23.30
C VAL A 628 24.10 2.43 24.01
N GLY A 629 25.16 1.75 24.47
CA GLY A 629 25.04 0.52 25.24
C GLY A 629 24.26 0.72 26.54
N ALA A 630 24.53 1.81 27.26
CA ALA A 630 23.80 2.15 28.49
C ALA A 630 22.33 2.55 28.27
N LEU A 631 21.99 3.10 27.10
CA LEU A 631 20.61 3.38 26.70
C LEU A 631 19.89 2.09 26.33
N ALA A 632 20.48 1.27 25.46
CA ALA A 632 19.92 -0.02 25.04
C ALA A 632 19.69 -0.97 26.22
N ALA A 633 20.55 -0.93 27.25
CA ALA A 633 20.40 -1.75 28.46
C ALA A 633 19.18 -1.39 29.32
N ARG A 634 18.58 -0.21 29.12
CA ARG A 634 17.35 0.22 29.80
C ARG A 634 16.09 -0.15 29.01
N MET A 635 16.25 -0.53 27.76
CA MET A 635 15.16 -0.84 26.83
C MET A 635 14.85 -2.33 26.88
N ARG A 636 13.61 -2.69 26.55
CA ARG A 636 13.23 -4.08 26.38
C ARG A 636 13.58 -4.52 24.96
N LEU A 637 14.75 -5.15 24.81
CA LEU A 637 15.20 -5.73 23.55
C LEU A 637 14.58 -7.13 23.36
N ASN A 638 14.04 -7.40 22.17
CA ASN A 638 13.37 -8.66 21.84
C ASN A 638 14.06 -9.35 20.66
N ALA A 639 13.84 -10.65 20.50
CA ALA A 639 14.24 -11.36 19.29
C ALA A 639 13.50 -10.80 18.06
N PRO A 640 14.15 -10.72 16.88
CA PRO A 640 13.53 -10.23 15.66
C PRO A 640 12.43 -11.19 15.19
N ARG A 641 11.23 -10.67 14.91
CA ARG A 641 10.10 -11.45 14.33
C ARG A 641 10.21 -11.65 12.82
N ILE A 642 11.02 -10.82 12.16
CA ILE A 642 11.33 -10.86 10.74
C ILE A 642 12.85 -10.95 10.64
N PRO A 643 13.43 -11.85 9.83
CA PRO A 643 14.89 -11.99 9.71
C PRO A 643 15.56 -10.65 9.37
N VAL A 644 16.61 -10.27 10.12
CA VAL A 644 17.40 -9.06 9.91
C VAL A 644 18.84 -9.44 9.62
N LEU A 645 19.50 -8.77 8.67
CA LEU A 645 20.94 -8.89 8.46
C LEU A 645 21.72 -7.90 9.34
N SER A 646 22.72 -8.42 10.04
CA SER A 646 23.63 -7.69 10.91
C SER A 646 24.77 -7.08 10.10
N ASN A 647 24.96 -5.77 10.22
CA ASN A 647 26.10 -5.05 9.68
C ASN A 647 27.41 -5.41 10.40
N VAL A 648 27.34 -5.93 11.62
CA VAL A 648 28.53 -6.28 12.43
C VAL A 648 29.08 -7.65 12.01
N SER A 649 28.21 -8.66 11.90
CA SER A 649 28.65 -10.02 11.54
C SER A 649 28.66 -10.26 10.03
N GLY A 650 27.92 -9.46 9.27
CA GLY A 650 27.71 -9.64 7.83
C GLY A 650 26.78 -10.82 7.50
N THR A 651 26.06 -11.35 8.49
CA THR A 651 25.09 -12.45 8.35
C THR A 651 23.84 -12.19 9.18
N TRP A 652 22.95 -13.17 9.31
CA TRP A 652 21.67 -13.04 10.01
C TRP A 652 21.86 -12.70 11.49
N LEU A 653 21.20 -11.63 11.95
CA LEU A 653 21.19 -11.19 13.34
C LEU A 653 20.51 -12.25 14.21
N THR A 654 21.22 -12.76 15.21
CA THR A 654 20.65 -13.77 16.13
C THR A 654 19.74 -13.13 17.18
N ALA A 655 18.92 -13.95 17.84
CA ALA A 655 18.08 -13.48 18.95
C ALA A 655 18.93 -12.96 20.12
N GLU A 656 20.05 -13.63 20.40
CA GLU A 656 20.99 -13.26 21.45
C GLU A 656 21.71 -11.95 21.13
N GLU A 657 22.15 -11.75 19.88
CA GLU A 657 22.77 -10.50 19.44
C GLU A 657 21.77 -9.34 19.46
N ALA A 658 20.55 -9.54 18.97
CA ALA A 658 19.50 -8.52 18.99
C ALA A 658 19.16 -8.06 20.41
N ALA A 659 19.14 -9.01 21.36
CA ALA A 659 18.84 -8.77 22.77
C ALA A 659 20.05 -8.29 23.59
N ASP A 660 21.25 -8.23 23.02
CA ASP A 660 22.47 -7.76 23.69
C ASP A 660 22.64 -6.23 23.54
N PRO A 661 22.54 -5.42 24.61
CA PRO A 661 22.82 -3.99 24.54
C PRO A 661 24.21 -3.65 24.01
N ALA A 662 25.20 -4.52 24.27
CA ALA A 662 26.56 -4.30 23.81
C ALA A 662 26.71 -4.51 22.30
N TYR A 663 25.80 -5.24 21.65
CA TYR A 663 25.76 -5.34 20.20
C TYR A 663 25.56 -3.96 19.56
N TRP A 664 24.61 -3.18 20.06
CA TRP A 664 24.28 -1.84 19.53
C TRP A 664 25.41 -0.83 19.73
N ALA A 665 26.17 -0.96 20.81
CA ALA A 665 27.42 -0.21 21.02
C ALA A 665 28.50 -0.62 20.00
N ARG A 666 28.74 -1.92 19.80
CA ARG A 666 29.68 -2.44 18.80
C ARG A 666 29.31 -1.98 17.39
N HIS A 667 28.03 -2.04 17.05
CA HIS A 667 27.49 -1.59 15.76
C HIS A 667 27.82 -0.12 15.43
N LEU A 668 27.89 0.77 16.42
CA LEU A 668 28.21 2.19 16.15
C LEU A 668 29.70 2.40 15.77
N VAL A 669 30.58 1.49 16.17
CA VAL A 669 32.04 1.62 16.02
C VAL A 669 32.58 0.71 14.93
N GLY A 670 32.06 -0.51 14.82
CA GLY A 670 32.55 -1.54 13.91
C GLY A 670 32.24 -1.26 12.44
N THR A 671 32.99 -1.94 11.56
CA THR A 671 32.79 -1.89 10.11
C THR A 671 31.37 -2.36 9.73
N VAL A 672 30.72 -1.65 8.82
CA VAL A 672 29.48 -2.09 8.19
C VAL A 672 29.77 -3.12 7.08
N GLU A 673 29.50 -4.39 7.33
CA GLU A 673 29.72 -5.54 6.43
C GLU A 673 28.58 -5.73 5.41
N PHE A 674 28.18 -4.67 4.71
CA PHE A 674 27.00 -4.72 3.82
C PHE A 674 27.20 -5.61 2.59
N ALA A 675 28.41 -5.72 2.03
CA ALA A 675 28.68 -6.64 0.92
C ALA A 675 28.42 -8.11 1.30
N ARG A 676 28.74 -8.48 2.55
CA ARG A 676 28.46 -9.81 3.09
C ARG A 676 26.96 -10.00 3.34
N CYS A 677 26.29 -8.98 3.87
CA CYS A 677 24.82 -8.98 3.96
C CYS A 677 24.17 -9.19 2.57
N ALA A 678 24.65 -8.49 1.54
CA ALA A 678 24.15 -8.64 0.18
C ALA A 678 24.41 -10.06 -0.38
N ALA A 679 25.55 -10.68 -0.06
CA ALA A 679 25.83 -12.07 -0.44
C ALA A 679 24.83 -13.05 0.20
N GLU A 680 24.49 -12.86 1.48
CA GLU A 680 23.48 -13.67 2.19
C GLU A 680 22.08 -13.52 1.59
N LEU A 681 21.71 -12.30 1.14
CA LEU A 681 20.46 -12.08 0.42
C LEU A 681 20.46 -12.84 -0.91
N LEU A 682 21.53 -12.73 -1.70
CA LEU A 682 21.63 -13.35 -3.02
C LEU A 682 21.62 -14.89 -2.99
N ALA A 683 21.97 -15.49 -1.85
CA ALA A 683 21.86 -16.92 -1.63
C ALA A 683 20.40 -17.42 -1.54
N ARG A 684 19.42 -16.52 -1.36
CA ARG A 684 18.00 -16.87 -1.27
C ARG A 684 17.31 -16.77 -2.63
N PRO A 685 16.47 -17.74 -3.00
CA PRO A 685 15.68 -17.64 -4.24
C PRO A 685 14.57 -16.58 -4.11
N GLY A 686 14.15 -16.01 -5.24
CA GLY A 686 12.97 -15.16 -5.31
C GLY A 686 13.11 -13.75 -4.71
N VAL A 687 14.32 -13.34 -4.29
CA VAL A 687 14.52 -12.02 -3.66
C VAL A 687 14.10 -10.88 -4.58
N VAL A 688 13.28 -9.97 -4.03
CA VAL A 688 12.90 -8.70 -4.65
C VAL A 688 13.23 -7.57 -3.67
N LEU A 689 14.03 -6.60 -4.09
CA LEU A 689 14.50 -5.54 -3.20
C LEU A 689 13.50 -4.38 -3.14
N VAL A 690 13.17 -3.92 -1.94
CA VAL A 690 12.34 -2.72 -1.71
C VAL A 690 13.11 -1.76 -0.82
N GLU A 691 13.65 -0.69 -1.40
CA GLU A 691 14.43 0.30 -0.67
C GLU A 691 13.49 1.36 -0.06
N ALA A 692 13.32 1.31 1.27
CA ALA A 692 12.50 2.20 2.07
C ALA A 692 13.24 3.53 2.33
N GLY A 693 13.50 4.27 1.26
CA GLY A 693 14.19 5.55 1.27
C GLY A 693 14.24 6.21 -0.11
N PRO A 694 14.88 7.38 -0.22
CA PRO A 694 15.12 8.07 -1.49
C PRO A 694 16.20 7.41 -2.34
N GLY A 695 15.93 7.17 -3.62
CA GLY A 695 16.91 6.58 -4.54
C GLY A 695 17.15 5.08 -4.33
N GLY A 696 18.17 4.52 -4.99
CA GLY A 696 18.37 3.07 -5.12
C GLY A 696 19.80 2.61 -4.86
N SER A 697 20.49 3.24 -3.92
CA SER A 697 21.91 3.04 -3.65
C SER A 697 22.22 1.68 -3.02
N LEU A 698 21.40 1.22 -2.07
CA LEU A 698 21.59 -0.11 -1.47
C LEU A 698 21.30 -1.20 -2.50
N GLY A 699 20.28 -1.00 -3.34
CA GLY A 699 20.05 -1.86 -4.50
C GLY A 699 21.26 -1.91 -5.44
N ALA A 700 21.96 -0.78 -5.64
CA ALA A 700 23.18 -0.75 -6.46
C ALA A 700 24.34 -1.57 -5.87
N PHE A 701 24.50 -1.57 -4.55
CA PHE A 701 25.48 -2.41 -3.86
C PHE A 701 25.16 -3.90 -4.04
N VAL A 702 23.89 -4.30 -3.89
CA VAL A 702 23.47 -5.70 -4.13
C VAL A 702 23.71 -6.11 -5.58
N ARG A 703 23.48 -5.22 -6.56
CA ARG A 703 23.81 -5.48 -7.97
C ARG A 703 25.30 -5.72 -8.21
N GLN A 704 26.16 -4.92 -7.59
CA GLN A 704 27.61 -5.11 -7.69
C GLN A 704 28.06 -6.44 -7.06
N GLN A 705 27.46 -6.81 -5.91
CA GLN A 705 27.70 -8.10 -5.27
C GLN A 705 27.21 -9.28 -6.14
N ALA A 706 26.05 -9.16 -6.78
CA ALA A 706 25.56 -10.20 -7.70
C ALA A 706 26.49 -10.38 -8.91
N ALA A 707 26.96 -9.27 -9.47
CA ALA A 707 27.89 -9.29 -10.60
C ALA A 707 29.22 -9.97 -10.27
N SER A 708 29.78 -9.74 -9.07
CA SER A 708 31.04 -10.38 -8.66
C SER A 708 30.91 -11.88 -8.43
N GLN A 709 29.72 -12.35 -8.04
CA GLN A 709 29.42 -13.77 -7.82
C GLN A 709 28.91 -14.50 -9.07
N GLY A 710 28.67 -13.76 -10.18
CA GLY A 710 27.99 -14.31 -11.35
C GLY A 710 26.54 -14.73 -11.08
N ALA A 711 25.92 -14.16 -10.03
CA ALA A 711 24.55 -14.42 -9.63
C ALA A 711 23.54 -13.58 -10.43
N ALA A 712 22.30 -14.05 -10.50
CA ALA A 712 21.22 -13.26 -11.06
C ALA A 712 20.97 -12.00 -10.22
N VAL A 713 20.81 -10.86 -10.87
CA VAL A 713 20.49 -9.60 -10.20
C VAL A 713 19.03 -9.63 -9.76
N PRO A 714 18.73 -9.51 -8.45
CA PRO A 714 17.35 -9.42 -8.00
C PRO A 714 16.71 -8.12 -8.51
N PRO A 715 15.43 -8.16 -8.94
CA PRO A 715 14.69 -6.94 -9.24
C PRO A 715 14.60 -6.06 -7.98
N GLY A 716 14.57 -4.74 -8.16
CA GLY A 716 14.56 -3.82 -7.03
C GLY A 716 13.88 -2.50 -7.33
N VAL A 717 13.27 -1.91 -6.31
CA VAL A 717 12.59 -0.61 -6.39
C VAL A 717 12.99 0.28 -5.22
N ALA A 718 13.00 1.58 -5.49
CA ALA A 718 13.05 2.62 -4.47
C ALA A 718 11.64 3.08 -4.10
N SER A 719 11.46 3.60 -2.89
CA SER A 719 10.16 4.12 -2.42
C SER A 719 9.99 5.61 -2.68
N LEU A 720 11.10 6.36 -2.69
CA LEU A 720 11.15 7.79 -2.98
C LEU A 720 12.14 8.08 -4.11
N PRO A 721 11.92 9.14 -4.91
CA PRO A 721 12.85 9.54 -5.94
C PRO A 721 14.17 10.03 -5.34
N HIS A 722 15.25 9.95 -6.11
CA HIS A 722 16.50 10.61 -5.76
C HIS A 722 16.34 12.14 -5.87
N ALA A 723 17.08 12.94 -5.09
CA ALA A 723 16.98 14.42 -5.07
C ALA A 723 17.16 15.12 -6.44
N ALA A 724 17.77 14.42 -7.40
CA ALA A 724 18.00 14.89 -8.77
C ALA A 724 16.89 14.50 -9.76
N GLU A 725 15.91 13.70 -9.33
CA GLU A 725 14.78 13.24 -10.13
C GLU A 725 13.55 14.12 -9.86
N GLY A 726 12.86 14.53 -10.93
CA GLY A 726 11.67 15.37 -10.86
C GLY A 726 10.34 14.61 -10.81
N THR A 727 10.35 13.28 -10.69
CA THR A 727 9.12 12.47 -10.69
C THR A 727 8.32 12.74 -9.42
N PRO A 728 7.04 13.14 -9.52
CA PRO A 728 6.19 13.32 -8.35
C PRO A 728 6.10 12.04 -7.52
N GLU A 729 6.27 12.14 -6.21
CA GLU A 729 6.41 10.97 -5.32
C GLU A 729 5.22 9.99 -5.38
N PRO A 730 3.95 10.43 -5.47
CA PRO A 730 2.83 9.49 -5.66
C PRO A 730 2.95 8.68 -6.96
N ALA A 731 3.40 9.32 -8.06
CA ALA A 731 3.64 8.64 -9.33
C ALA A 731 4.83 7.67 -9.23
N PHE A 732 5.89 8.08 -8.52
CA PHE A 732 7.07 7.27 -8.29
C PHE A 732 6.74 5.99 -7.51
N LEU A 733 5.94 6.11 -6.44
CA LEU A 733 5.50 4.98 -5.62
C LEU A 733 4.61 4.02 -6.43
N LEU A 734 3.67 4.52 -7.25
CA LEU A 734 2.88 3.68 -8.15
C LEU A 734 3.77 2.95 -9.17
N GLY A 735 4.79 3.62 -9.71
CA GLY A 735 5.76 2.99 -10.60
C GLY A 735 6.58 1.90 -9.90
N ALA A 736 6.95 2.11 -8.64
CA ALA A 736 7.60 1.10 -7.81
C ALA A 736 6.69 -0.12 -7.59
N LEU A 737 5.41 0.10 -7.25
CA LEU A 737 4.42 -0.96 -7.09
C LEU A 737 4.24 -1.76 -8.39
N GLY A 738 4.16 -1.07 -9.53
CA GLY A 738 4.10 -1.69 -10.86
C GLY A 738 5.30 -2.58 -11.16
N ARG A 739 6.52 -2.12 -10.85
CA ARG A 739 7.75 -2.93 -11.00
C ARG A 739 7.79 -4.16 -10.10
N LEU A 740 7.24 -4.09 -8.89
CA LEU A 740 7.10 -5.26 -8.02
C LEU A 740 6.13 -6.28 -8.63
N TRP A 741 5.01 -5.82 -9.18
CA TRP A 741 4.05 -6.68 -9.86
C TRP A 741 4.63 -7.33 -11.11
N THR A 742 5.38 -6.59 -11.94
CA THR A 742 6.04 -7.17 -13.13
C THR A 742 7.15 -8.16 -12.76
N ALA A 743 7.75 -8.02 -11.57
CA ALA A 743 8.69 -9.00 -11.01
C ALA A 743 8.01 -10.28 -10.48
N GLY A 744 6.67 -10.32 -10.47
CA GLY A 744 5.89 -11.50 -10.08
C GLY A 744 5.05 -11.30 -8.82
N LEU A 745 5.24 -10.21 -8.07
CA LEU A 745 4.54 -10.00 -6.80
C LEU A 745 3.03 -9.94 -7.04
N ARG A 746 2.26 -10.65 -6.21
CA ARG A 746 0.79 -10.52 -6.21
C ARG A 746 0.42 -9.24 -5.48
N LEU A 747 -0.43 -8.43 -6.11
CA LEU A 747 -0.94 -7.21 -5.51
C LEU A 747 -2.37 -7.47 -5.05
N GLU A 748 -2.58 -7.43 -3.74
CA GLU A 748 -3.90 -7.50 -3.13
C GLU A 748 -4.69 -6.21 -3.41
N PRO A 749 -6.03 -6.22 -3.32
CA PRO A 749 -6.84 -5.00 -3.51
C PRO A 749 -6.39 -3.81 -2.65
N ALA A 750 -5.90 -4.07 -1.42
CA ALA A 750 -5.34 -3.07 -0.51
C ALA A 750 -4.08 -2.35 -1.04
N ALA A 751 -3.43 -2.86 -2.09
CA ALA A 751 -2.28 -2.24 -2.73
C ALA A 751 -2.61 -0.91 -3.46
N PHE A 752 -3.89 -0.60 -3.67
CA PHE A 752 -4.33 0.58 -4.41
C PHE A 752 -5.11 1.53 -3.50
N PRO A 753 -5.01 2.87 -3.70
CA PRO A 753 -5.80 3.81 -2.93
C PRO A 753 -7.29 3.54 -3.19
N ALA A 754 -8.12 3.58 -2.14
CA ALA A 754 -9.56 3.49 -2.31
C ALA A 754 -10.06 4.70 -3.12
N ASP A 755 -10.59 4.46 -4.32
CA ASP A 755 -11.15 5.48 -5.18
C ASP A 755 -12.65 5.21 -5.37
N ALA A 756 -13.48 6.06 -4.76
CA ALA A 756 -14.94 5.98 -4.80
C ALA A 756 -15.54 6.12 -6.22
N THR A 757 -14.72 6.45 -7.22
CA THR A 757 -15.10 6.52 -8.64
C THR A 757 -14.65 5.31 -9.48
N SER A 758 -13.90 4.37 -8.90
CA SER A 758 -13.49 3.14 -9.57
C SER A 758 -14.69 2.23 -9.77
N ARG A 759 -15.20 2.19 -11.01
CA ARG A 759 -16.24 1.26 -11.45
C ARG A 759 -15.72 0.49 -12.66
N LEU A 760 -16.27 -0.69 -12.91
CA LEU A 760 -16.00 -1.41 -14.15
C LEU A 760 -16.38 -0.53 -15.34
N VAL A 761 -15.48 -0.44 -16.32
CA VAL A 761 -15.71 0.23 -17.59
C VAL A 761 -15.58 -0.79 -18.72
N ALA A 762 -16.34 -0.61 -19.79
CA ALA A 762 -16.20 -1.45 -20.97
C ALA A 762 -14.83 -1.21 -21.61
N LEU A 763 -14.00 -2.26 -21.64
CA LEU A 763 -12.71 -2.27 -22.34
C LEU A 763 -12.80 -3.21 -23.56
N PRO A 764 -11.98 -3.00 -24.61
CA PRO A 764 -11.92 -3.94 -25.73
C PRO A 764 -11.43 -5.31 -25.25
N ASP A 765 -11.69 -6.37 -26.03
CA ASP A 765 -11.11 -7.69 -25.74
C ASP A 765 -9.58 -7.61 -25.83
N LEU A 766 -8.94 -7.60 -24.67
CA LEU A 766 -7.49 -7.57 -24.54
C LEU A 766 -6.86 -8.95 -24.71
N THR A 767 -7.65 -10.02 -24.76
CA THR A 767 -7.21 -11.42 -24.90
C THR A 767 -7.32 -11.96 -26.32
N ALA A 768 -8.04 -11.27 -27.21
CA ALA A 768 -8.19 -11.65 -28.62
C ALA A 768 -6.82 -11.91 -29.28
N GLU A 769 -6.58 -13.17 -29.63
CA GLU A 769 -5.46 -13.57 -30.47
C GLU A 769 -5.69 -12.98 -31.86
N THR A 770 -4.80 -12.08 -32.30
CA THR A 770 -4.69 -11.83 -33.73
C THR A 770 -4.17 -13.13 -34.34
N GLY A 771 -5.04 -13.83 -35.07
CA GLY A 771 -4.68 -15.02 -35.82
C GLY A 771 -3.61 -14.70 -36.86
N THR A 772 -2.34 -14.74 -36.47
CA THR A 772 -1.22 -14.91 -37.37
C THR A 772 -0.87 -16.39 -37.37
N VAL A 773 -1.26 -17.05 -38.46
CA VAL A 773 -0.81 -18.40 -38.82
C VAL A 773 0.71 -18.42 -38.77
N ARG A 774 1.30 -19.25 -37.89
CA ARG A 774 2.74 -19.55 -37.92
C ARG A 774 3.07 -20.18 -39.28
N SER A 775 3.75 -19.44 -40.15
CA SER A 775 4.32 -19.97 -41.38
C SER A 775 5.57 -20.77 -41.04
N THR A 776 5.61 -22.04 -41.41
CA THR A 776 6.84 -22.84 -41.38
C THR A 776 7.70 -22.65 -42.63
N ASP A 777 7.23 -21.86 -43.61
CA ASP A 777 7.92 -21.64 -44.87
C ASP A 777 8.80 -20.38 -44.79
N PHE A 778 10.09 -20.56 -45.06
CA PHE A 778 11.04 -19.46 -45.21
C PHE A 778 10.90 -18.84 -46.61
N ASP A 779 10.51 -17.57 -46.66
CA ASP A 779 10.54 -16.74 -47.86
C ASP A 779 11.98 -16.33 -48.17
N GLY A 780 12.63 -17.05 -49.09
CA GLY A 780 13.92 -16.68 -49.68
C GLY A 780 15.14 -17.49 -49.19
N GLU A 781 16.19 -17.53 -50.02
CA GLU A 781 17.43 -18.25 -49.73
C GLU A 781 18.20 -17.66 -48.54
N THR A 782 18.14 -16.33 -48.36
CA THR A 782 18.77 -15.62 -47.24
C THR A 782 18.18 -16.05 -45.90
N ALA A 783 16.85 -16.21 -45.81
CA ALA A 783 16.18 -16.64 -44.59
C ALA A 783 16.56 -18.08 -44.20
N ARG A 784 16.67 -19.00 -45.18
CA ARG A 784 17.10 -20.38 -44.92
C ARG A 784 18.56 -20.45 -44.48
N ALA A 785 19.46 -19.75 -45.18
CA ALA A 785 20.88 -19.73 -44.83
C ALA A 785 21.12 -19.08 -43.46
N LEU A 786 20.30 -18.09 -43.09
CA LEU A 786 20.38 -17.47 -41.77
C LEU A 786 19.84 -18.39 -40.66
N ALA A 787 18.75 -19.12 -40.91
CA ALA A 787 18.23 -20.14 -40.00
C ALA A 787 19.29 -21.24 -39.72
N GLU A 788 20.04 -21.66 -40.73
CA GLU A 788 21.16 -22.61 -40.58
C GLU A 788 22.27 -22.03 -39.68
N ILE A 789 22.69 -20.78 -39.92
CA ILE A 789 23.70 -20.11 -39.08
C ILE A 789 23.24 -20.05 -37.62
N TRP A 790 21.96 -19.75 -37.38
CA TRP A 790 21.38 -19.70 -36.05
C TRP A 790 21.33 -21.08 -35.42
N GLY A 791 20.91 -22.10 -36.17
CA GLY A 791 20.85 -23.46 -35.65
C GLY A 791 22.21 -24.02 -35.27
N GLU A 792 23.26 -23.66 -36.01
CA GLU A 792 24.62 -24.03 -35.64
C GLU A 792 25.13 -23.34 -34.36
N LEU A 793 24.80 -22.05 -34.19
CA LEU A 793 25.26 -21.23 -33.06
C LEU A 793 24.48 -21.51 -31.78
N LEU A 794 23.17 -21.70 -31.90
CA LEU A 794 22.23 -21.85 -30.78
C LEU A 794 21.89 -23.33 -30.49
N LYS A 795 22.26 -24.26 -31.38
CA LYS A 795 21.95 -25.70 -31.27
C LYS A 795 20.45 -26.00 -31.25
N VAL A 796 19.67 -25.22 -32.00
CA VAL A 796 18.21 -25.36 -32.15
C VAL A 796 17.82 -25.35 -33.63
N ASN A 797 16.60 -25.75 -33.97
CA ASN A 797 16.08 -25.56 -35.34
C ASN A 797 15.27 -24.26 -35.37
N ALA A 798 15.85 -23.18 -35.90
CA ALA A 798 15.26 -21.84 -35.86
C ALA A 798 14.30 -21.63 -37.04
N GLY A 799 13.04 -21.29 -36.76
CA GLY A 799 12.01 -20.90 -37.73
C GLY A 799 12.09 -19.44 -38.18
N PRO A 800 11.32 -19.04 -39.20
CA PRO A 800 11.39 -17.70 -39.80
C PRO A 800 11.05 -16.58 -38.80
N ASP A 801 10.12 -16.81 -37.89
CA ASP A 801 9.67 -15.81 -36.90
C ASP A 801 10.34 -15.96 -35.53
N ASP A 802 11.26 -16.92 -35.37
CA ASP A 802 11.91 -17.15 -34.07
C ASP A 802 12.91 -16.04 -33.73
N ASP A 803 12.89 -15.56 -32.48
CA ASP A 803 13.77 -14.50 -31.98
C ASP A 803 15.12 -15.07 -31.48
N PHE A 804 16.23 -14.45 -31.92
CA PHE A 804 17.59 -14.89 -31.60
C PHE A 804 17.87 -14.99 -30.10
N PHE A 805 17.38 -14.05 -29.31
CA PHE A 805 17.63 -13.97 -27.87
C PHE A 805 16.69 -14.89 -27.09
N LEU A 806 15.45 -15.06 -27.55
CA LEU A 806 14.50 -16.01 -26.95
C LEU A 806 14.95 -17.47 -27.14
N LEU A 807 15.64 -17.76 -28.25
CA LEU A 807 16.26 -19.06 -28.52
C LEU A 807 17.57 -19.30 -27.73
N GLY A 808 17.90 -18.44 -26.76
CA GLY A 808 19.10 -18.59 -25.92
C GLY A 808 20.33 -17.85 -26.42
N GLY A 809 20.19 -16.97 -27.42
CA GLY A 809 21.25 -16.08 -27.88
C GLY A 809 21.65 -15.04 -26.84
N HIS A 810 22.95 -14.83 -26.67
CA HIS A 810 23.51 -13.82 -25.77
C HIS A 810 24.64 -13.04 -26.45
N SER A 811 25.19 -12.01 -25.81
CA SER A 811 26.12 -11.05 -26.42
C SER A 811 27.36 -11.66 -27.08
N LEU A 812 27.83 -12.83 -26.60
CA LEU A 812 28.95 -13.57 -27.20
C LEU A 812 28.54 -14.39 -28.44
N LEU A 813 27.30 -14.90 -28.49
CA LEU A 813 26.75 -15.56 -29.67
C LEU A 813 26.31 -14.53 -30.71
N ALA A 814 25.83 -13.37 -30.28
CA ALA A 814 25.52 -12.22 -31.14
C ALA A 814 26.74 -11.74 -31.92
N THR A 815 27.91 -11.62 -31.27
CA THR A 815 29.15 -11.23 -31.96
C THR A 815 29.61 -12.27 -32.98
N ARG A 816 29.44 -13.57 -32.67
CA ARG A 816 29.71 -14.67 -33.61
C ARG A 816 28.71 -14.71 -34.77
N LEU A 817 27.43 -14.46 -34.50
CA LEU A 817 26.40 -14.33 -35.53
C LEU A 817 26.73 -13.19 -36.49
N MET A 818 27.04 -12.00 -35.96
CA MET A 818 27.39 -10.83 -36.80
C MET A 818 28.63 -11.09 -37.67
N ALA A 819 29.64 -11.82 -37.15
CA ALA A 819 30.80 -12.23 -37.95
C ALA A 819 30.41 -13.19 -39.08
N ARG A 820 29.59 -14.22 -38.79
CA ARG A 820 29.11 -15.18 -39.80
C ARG A 820 28.20 -14.55 -40.86
N VAL A 821 27.38 -13.58 -40.47
CA VAL A 821 26.55 -12.80 -41.42
C VAL A 821 27.42 -11.96 -42.35
N GLN A 822 28.46 -11.31 -41.81
CA GLN A 822 29.43 -10.57 -42.62
C GLN A 822 30.18 -11.49 -43.60
N ASP A 823 30.60 -12.67 -43.15
CA ASP A 823 31.34 -13.64 -43.97
C ASP A 823 30.46 -14.28 -45.05
N ARG A 824 29.20 -14.61 -44.73
CA ARG A 824 28.28 -15.33 -45.63
C ARG A 824 27.59 -14.42 -46.63
N PHE A 825 27.20 -13.22 -46.23
CA PHE A 825 26.35 -12.33 -47.03
C PHE A 825 27.04 -11.01 -47.41
N GLY A 826 28.26 -10.75 -46.92
CA GLY A 826 29.02 -9.53 -47.23
C GLY A 826 28.52 -8.26 -46.54
N VAL A 827 27.46 -8.34 -45.72
CA VAL A 827 26.82 -7.18 -45.08
C VAL A 827 27.32 -6.99 -43.64
N ARG A 828 27.73 -5.75 -43.32
CA ARG A 828 28.21 -5.40 -41.97
C ARG A 828 27.09 -5.02 -41.03
N MET A 829 26.68 -5.97 -40.19
CA MET A 829 25.69 -5.75 -39.15
C MET A 829 26.29 -5.08 -37.91
N ARG A 830 25.59 -4.07 -37.37
CA ARG A 830 25.90 -3.48 -36.06
C ARG A 830 25.03 -4.12 -34.99
N LEU A 831 25.49 -4.13 -33.74
CA LEU A 831 24.74 -4.74 -32.63
C LEU A 831 23.33 -4.16 -32.48
N ARG A 832 23.17 -2.84 -32.66
CA ARG A 832 21.85 -2.19 -32.67
C ARG A 832 20.90 -2.78 -33.71
N THR A 833 21.40 -3.13 -34.90
CA THR A 833 20.61 -3.73 -35.98
C THR A 833 20.11 -5.11 -35.58
N LEU A 834 20.97 -5.96 -35.00
CA LEU A 834 20.56 -7.26 -34.47
C LEU A 834 19.40 -7.14 -33.44
N PHE A 835 19.42 -6.11 -32.60
CA PHE A 835 18.32 -5.83 -31.67
C PHE A 835 17.05 -5.28 -32.33
N GLN A 836 17.13 -4.80 -33.57
CA GLN A 836 15.99 -4.30 -34.35
C GLN A 836 15.43 -5.36 -35.30
N THR A 837 16.27 -6.32 -35.74
CA THR A 837 15.91 -7.40 -36.66
C THR A 837 16.02 -8.75 -35.96
N ARG A 838 15.25 -8.93 -34.88
CA ARG A 838 15.47 -10.02 -33.93
C ARG A 838 15.07 -11.41 -34.41
N THR A 839 14.30 -11.51 -35.48
CA THR A 839 13.82 -12.78 -36.06
C THR A 839 14.58 -13.13 -37.34
N VAL A 840 14.65 -14.41 -37.71
CA VAL A 840 15.29 -14.86 -38.97
C VAL A 840 14.73 -14.12 -40.19
N ALA A 841 13.40 -13.95 -40.31
CA ALA A 841 12.75 -13.30 -41.44
C ALA A 841 13.03 -11.78 -41.49
N ALA A 842 12.95 -11.08 -40.35
CA ALA A 842 13.31 -9.65 -40.28
C ALA A 842 14.79 -9.39 -40.59
N MET A 843 15.67 -10.28 -40.14
CA MET A 843 17.10 -10.16 -40.41
C MET A 843 17.44 -10.51 -41.85
N ALA A 844 16.81 -11.52 -42.43
CA ALA A 844 16.96 -11.86 -43.84
C ALA A 844 16.53 -10.70 -44.75
N ARG A 845 15.34 -10.11 -44.50
CA ARG A 845 14.90 -8.91 -45.23
C ARG A 845 15.90 -7.76 -45.12
N TRP A 846 16.41 -7.50 -43.93
CA TRP A 846 17.44 -6.47 -43.75
C TRP A 846 18.74 -6.80 -44.49
N ILE A 847 19.17 -8.06 -44.52
CA ILE A 847 20.36 -8.47 -45.29
C ILE A 847 20.11 -8.27 -46.79
N ASP A 848 18.95 -8.66 -47.28
CA ASP A 848 18.56 -8.53 -48.70
C ASP A 848 18.46 -7.06 -49.13
N GLU A 849 17.99 -6.17 -48.24
CA GLU A 849 17.96 -4.73 -48.46
C GLU A 849 19.34 -4.06 -48.48
N GLN A 850 20.36 -4.71 -47.91
CA GLN A 850 21.72 -4.18 -47.80
C GLN A 850 22.70 -4.83 -48.78
N ALA A 851 22.31 -5.93 -49.43
CA ALA A 851 23.10 -6.59 -50.45
C ALA A 851 23.13 -5.72 -51.72
N PRO A 852 24.30 -5.44 -52.32
CA PRO A 852 24.34 -4.78 -53.62
C PRO A 852 23.72 -5.71 -54.67
N ALA A 853 22.82 -5.18 -55.50
CA ALA A 853 22.23 -5.92 -56.62
C ALA A 853 23.36 -6.55 -57.47
N SER A 854 23.40 -7.88 -57.50
CA SER A 854 24.37 -8.59 -58.34
C SER A 854 24.03 -8.31 -59.82
N PRO A 855 25.01 -7.93 -60.66
CA PRO A 855 24.76 -7.82 -62.09
C PRO A 855 24.50 -9.21 -62.67
N LEU A 856 23.52 -9.24 -63.58
CA LEU A 856 22.95 -10.39 -64.32
C LEU A 856 23.88 -11.57 -64.61
#